data_AF-A0A5J4R3R9-F1
#
_entry.id   AF-A0A5J4R3R9-F1
#
_cell.length_a   1.000
_cell.length_b   1.000
_cell.length_c   1.000
_cell.angle_alpha   90.00
_cell.angle_beta   90.00
_cell.angle_gamma   90.00
#
_symmetry.space_group_name_H-M   'P 1'
#
loop_
_entity.id
_entity.type
_entity.pdbx_description
1 polymer ?
#
loop_
_entity_poly.entity_id
_entity_poly.type
_entity_poly.pdbx_seq_one_letter_code
_entity_poly.pdbx_strand_id
1 'polypeptide(L)'
;MLSKQIEFYNNLTDTQKYIVHLAAIVSIEISFYRLCRYLPADKKPLEKLIRKTLEACTNENILIKAQSNQSYFNLEFIVWLFPSIPMHDMQTEWKKISEEYVSFYSPRVIFLRNYLYALLFDRKQLPEQELEVRPYIDDFLSILTPLFTRPEYKTVFHLINPSFLEKIVGRMVKETVENLSNLSLLGEDKFNEYFKMPFWKEVFLGDFDSGLKLLHPEASSYTAFFIEASRQLLKENSPELAMSFFEKGMKKQRGIVKNTQIPLQAECALYFMIALQAQPSEVAAPVIQKIIDSLTKREYTRTDSCFKLMCLYLQNNRNVVRQNSTRLQQMILCPDKQYYNLWAIITLYFIGEKPQEQLQDEALRIVEKAYNNGYLIQALEGAYALNQWWSENPAINRLYGKVKEQLGYEPALSRMERQEDWEKDLTMLLGLGGKKAAESADDEKAKYRITYYLSPKSLQIQPVLQTFQKNGKWSAGKNISLKSLYEGKAKGMTEQDYRIAKQIHRPYSYYDNCYEFNDKAIKELIGHPYLFLNGTDNIPIELIEGKPIVNVAKNNKGYRLVCNLEDIDSGFFIQKETNTRYLVYDLTESQLQILKNLKEQNITVPEQGKDLLMKVLSHLSTQLTVYSDLISTDTENVRKVAPDSRIRVQLLPFGNGLKAELFTKPFGDIPPYCKPGWGGKALISSQKGEQWQTVRNLKQEKEQANVLYSEIQQLESIEINDDLITFNNPLDSLYLLDILQKHQDIAVVEWPEGEKYRIKKQVDFENLQLKVTASTDWFELQGELKVDEETVLTIGQLLALTRKGHNNFVELNNGDFLVLSEKLRKRLNELDSFAQETKRGIQLNKFAAFSASDFFDEFEYLKTDKAWKDFKKKIEQAGQIETPIPSSLQAELRPYQEEGFHWMVKLSEWGAGACLADDMGLGKTVQALTILLHRSCLGPAMVICPVSVLPNWINETCKFAPSLNIKTLSPNNREKTVQSLEAGDLLIISYGLLQSEDKLFSDVVWASLVLDEAHTIKNYTTKTSKAAMLLQASFKLALTGTPIQN
;
A
#
# COMPACT_ATOMS: atom_id res chain seq x y z
N MET A 1 -19.43 14.45 71.51
CA MET A 1 -19.04 15.80 71.02
C MET A 1 -19.82 16.12 69.75
N LEU A 2 -19.75 15.26 68.73
CA LEU A 2 -20.56 15.35 67.51
C LEU A 2 -22.08 15.49 67.73
N SER A 3 -22.68 14.76 68.67
CA SER A 3 -24.11 14.85 68.99
C SER A 3 -24.57 16.26 69.44
N LYS A 4 -23.75 16.99 70.21
CA LYS A 4 -24.04 18.38 70.58
C LYS A 4 -23.87 19.35 69.41
N GLN A 5 -22.90 19.09 68.54
CA GLN A 5 -22.66 19.88 67.32
C GLN A 5 -23.79 19.74 66.32
N ILE A 6 -24.36 18.54 66.20
CA ILE A 6 -25.55 18.24 65.40
C ILE A 6 -26.78 18.99 65.94
N GLU A 7 -26.99 18.96 67.26
CA GLU A 7 -28.09 19.68 67.91
C GLU A 7 -27.99 21.20 67.70
N PHE A 8 -26.79 21.77 67.86
CA PHE A 8 -26.54 23.18 67.55
C PHE A 8 -26.83 23.50 66.09
N TYR A 9 -26.33 22.68 65.17
CA TYR A 9 -26.55 22.88 63.74
C TYR A 9 -28.03 22.86 63.36
N ASN A 10 -28.80 21.93 63.93
CA ASN A 10 -30.23 21.82 63.67
C ASN A 10 -31.00 23.07 64.12
N ASN A 11 -30.53 23.76 65.16
CA ASN A 11 -31.12 25.00 65.69
C ASN A 11 -30.73 26.27 64.91
N LEU A 12 -29.81 26.19 63.95
CA LEU A 12 -29.47 27.32 63.08
C LEU A 12 -30.60 27.65 62.10
N THR A 13 -30.74 28.94 61.76
CA THR A 13 -31.62 29.37 60.65
C THR A 13 -31.11 28.85 59.30
N ASP A 14 -31.97 28.72 58.31
CA ASP A 14 -31.60 28.19 56.98
C ASP A 14 -30.43 28.95 56.33
N THR A 15 -30.41 30.29 56.48
CA THR A 15 -29.31 31.14 56.00
C THR A 15 -27.99 30.86 56.73
N GLN A 16 -28.03 30.57 58.04
CA GLN A 16 -26.85 30.22 58.82
C GLN A 16 -26.37 28.80 58.51
N LYS A 17 -27.30 27.85 58.33
CA LYS A 17 -27.01 26.49 57.84
C LYS A 17 -26.31 26.53 56.50
N TYR A 18 -26.78 27.36 55.57
CA TYR A 18 -26.11 27.60 54.30
C TYR A 18 -24.69 28.16 54.47
N ILE A 19 -24.49 29.16 55.35
CA ILE A 19 -23.15 29.70 55.64
C ILE A 19 -22.23 28.61 56.21
N VAL A 20 -22.73 27.73 57.06
CA VAL A 20 -21.98 26.60 57.62
C VAL A 20 -21.63 25.58 56.54
N HIS A 21 -22.58 25.18 55.70
CA HIS A 21 -22.32 24.30 54.56
C HIS A 21 -21.32 24.91 53.57
N LEU A 22 -21.48 26.19 53.23
CA LEU A 22 -20.57 26.93 52.36
C LEU A 22 -19.17 27.00 52.98
N ALA A 23 -19.05 27.34 54.26
CA ALA A 23 -17.76 27.40 54.94
C ALA A 23 -17.10 26.01 55.04
N ALA A 24 -17.88 24.95 55.27
CA ALA A 24 -17.40 23.57 55.30
C ALA A 24 -16.94 23.07 53.92
N ILE A 25 -17.58 23.56 52.85
CA ILE A 25 -17.20 23.30 51.46
C ILE A 25 -15.95 24.08 51.05
N VAL A 26 -15.76 25.30 51.55
CA VAL A 26 -14.77 26.27 51.03
C VAL A 26 -13.38 26.15 51.66
N SER A 27 -13.17 25.49 52.82
CA SER A 27 -11.97 25.80 53.62
C SER A 27 -11.14 24.63 54.18
N ILE A 28 -9.84 24.70 53.83
CA ILE A 28 -8.69 24.31 54.65
C ILE A 28 -8.39 25.39 55.71
N GLU A 29 -8.85 26.64 55.62
CA GLU A 29 -8.68 27.63 56.70
C GLU A 29 -9.82 28.66 56.65
N ILE A 30 -10.50 28.82 57.78
CA ILE A 30 -11.67 29.67 57.93
C ILE A 30 -11.24 31.00 58.52
N SER A 31 -11.35 32.05 57.71
CA SER A 31 -11.25 33.42 58.21
C SER A 31 -12.42 34.24 57.72
N PHE A 32 -12.90 35.10 58.61
CA PHE A 32 -13.95 36.07 58.32
C PHE A 32 -13.60 36.90 57.08
N TYR A 33 -12.35 37.38 56.99
CA TYR A 33 -11.90 38.22 55.89
C TYR A 33 -11.90 37.48 54.55
N ARG A 34 -11.55 36.19 54.51
CA ARG A 34 -11.66 35.38 53.29
C ARG A 34 -13.13 35.23 52.88
N LEU A 35 -14.00 34.76 53.77
CA LEU A 35 -15.42 34.56 53.44
C LEU A 35 -16.13 35.87 53.01
N CYS A 36 -15.73 37.03 53.55
CA CYS A 36 -16.28 38.33 53.16
C CYS A 36 -15.69 38.91 51.88
N ARG A 37 -14.40 38.66 51.56
CA ARG A 37 -13.77 39.05 50.28
C ARG A 37 -14.46 38.44 49.07
N TYR A 38 -15.22 37.38 49.30
CA TYR A 38 -15.89 36.54 48.30
C TYR A 38 -17.39 36.86 48.14
N LEU A 39 -17.90 37.91 48.78
CA LEU A 39 -19.28 38.38 48.62
C LEU A 39 -19.36 39.51 47.57
N PRO A 40 -20.40 39.51 46.70
CA PRO A 40 -20.68 40.64 45.81
C PRO A 40 -20.83 41.97 46.57
N ALA A 41 -20.37 43.08 45.98
CA ALA A 41 -20.32 44.40 46.64
C ALA A 41 -21.69 44.93 47.10
N ASP A 42 -22.77 44.42 46.51
CA ASP A 42 -24.19 44.68 46.80
C ASP A 42 -24.75 43.88 48.00
N LYS A 43 -23.99 42.94 48.58
CA LYS A 43 -24.44 42.06 49.69
C LYS A 43 -23.72 42.28 51.04
N LYS A 44 -23.31 43.53 51.32
CA LYS A 44 -22.70 43.96 52.60
C LYS A 44 -23.46 43.57 53.89
N PRO A 45 -24.81 43.47 53.94
CA PRO A 45 -25.52 43.04 55.16
C PRO A 45 -25.20 41.59 55.61
N LEU A 46 -24.72 40.74 54.70
CA LEU A 46 -24.41 39.34 54.96
C LEU A 46 -23.10 39.16 55.74
N GLU A 47 -22.17 40.13 55.67
CA GLU A 47 -20.90 40.07 56.38
C GLU A 47 -21.10 39.93 57.90
N LYS A 48 -22.00 40.73 58.49
CA LYS A 48 -22.27 40.68 59.93
C LYS A 48 -22.84 39.32 60.37
N LEU A 49 -23.66 38.70 59.52
CA LEU A 49 -24.25 37.39 59.78
C LEU A 49 -23.21 36.27 59.65
N ILE A 50 -22.33 36.33 58.66
CA ILE A 50 -21.21 35.40 58.49
C ILE A 50 -20.29 35.45 59.71
N ARG A 51 -19.92 36.65 60.17
CA ARG A 51 -19.07 36.79 61.37
C ARG A 51 -19.69 36.09 62.58
N LYS A 52 -20.95 36.40 62.88
CA LYS A 52 -21.68 35.83 64.01
C LYS A 52 -21.81 34.31 63.91
N THR A 53 -22.04 33.79 62.71
CA THR A 53 -22.22 32.36 62.49
C THR A 53 -20.91 31.59 62.69
N LEU A 54 -19.79 32.12 62.21
CA LEU A 54 -18.47 31.51 62.41
C LEU A 54 -18.00 31.59 63.87
N GLU A 55 -18.24 32.73 64.54
CA GLU A 55 -17.97 32.89 65.98
C GLU A 55 -18.77 31.86 66.80
N ALA A 56 -20.05 31.67 66.49
CA ALA A 56 -20.89 30.67 67.15
C ALA A 56 -20.41 29.23 66.89
N CYS A 57 -20.00 28.90 65.66
CA CYS A 57 -19.42 27.59 65.35
C CYS A 57 -18.08 27.34 66.07
N THR A 58 -17.30 28.40 66.32
CA THR A 58 -16.05 28.31 67.08
C THR A 58 -16.32 28.00 68.56
N ASN A 59 -17.35 28.61 69.15
CA ASN A 59 -17.72 28.39 70.55
C ASN A 59 -18.22 26.97 70.82
N GLU A 60 -18.84 26.32 69.85
CA GLU A 60 -19.36 24.95 69.95
C GLU A 60 -18.32 23.87 69.53
N ASN A 61 -17.05 24.25 69.37
CA ASN A 61 -15.97 23.40 68.89
C ASN A 61 -16.24 22.72 67.53
N ILE A 62 -17.18 23.26 66.74
CA ILE A 62 -17.40 22.86 65.35
C ILE A 62 -16.20 23.30 64.50
N LEU A 63 -15.60 24.45 64.88
CA LEU A 63 -14.31 24.92 64.38
C LEU A 63 -13.20 24.67 65.40
N ILE A 64 -12.13 24.02 64.96
CA ILE A 64 -10.93 23.72 65.74
C ILE A 64 -9.82 24.71 65.36
N LYS A 65 -9.15 25.33 66.34
CA LYS A 65 -8.03 26.25 66.13
C LYS A 65 -6.69 25.50 66.12
N ALA A 66 -5.86 25.71 65.10
CA ALA A 66 -4.46 25.25 65.04
C ALA A 66 -3.51 26.30 65.64
N GLN A 67 -2.27 25.88 65.99
CA GLN A 67 -1.24 26.72 66.65
C GLN A 67 -0.86 28.02 65.89
N SER A 68 -1.23 28.14 64.61
CA SER A 68 -0.94 29.29 63.73
C SER A 68 -2.07 30.33 63.59
N ASN A 69 -3.06 30.35 64.51
CA ASN A 69 -4.22 31.27 64.46
C ASN A 69 -5.24 30.95 63.33
N GLN A 70 -5.22 29.71 62.83
CA GLN A 70 -6.03 29.22 61.71
C GLN A 70 -7.15 28.30 62.23
N SER A 71 -8.38 28.43 61.72
CA SER A 71 -9.55 27.63 62.17
C SER A 71 -10.04 26.66 61.08
N TYR A 72 -10.41 25.44 61.47
CA TYR A 72 -10.77 24.30 60.59
C TYR A 72 -12.07 23.64 61.07
N PHE A 73 -12.91 23.10 60.18
CA PHE A 73 -14.08 22.30 60.62
C PHE A 73 -13.67 20.93 61.18
N ASN A 74 -14.37 20.48 62.23
CA ASN A 74 -14.23 19.11 62.73
C ASN A 74 -14.63 18.09 61.65
N LEU A 75 -13.78 17.09 61.40
CA LEU A 75 -13.95 16.11 60.34
C LEU A 75 -15.19 15.22 60.52
N GLU A 76 -15.49 14.78 61.74
CA GLU A 76 -16.68 13.98 62.04
C GLU A 76 -17.96 14.76 61.71
N PHE A 77 -17.92 16.08 61.91
CA PHE A 77 -19.01 16.99 61.57
C PHE A 77 -19.14 17.21 60.05
N ILE A 78 -18.03 17.25 59.29
CA ILE A 78 -18.05 17.29 57.82
C ILE A 78 -18.64 16.02 57.23
N VAL A 79 -18.23 14.84 57.71
CA VAL A 79 -18.75 13.54 57.24
C VAL A 79 -20.25 13.42 57.56
N TRP A 80 -20.69 13.93 58.71
CA TRP A 80 -22.10 14.00 59.06
C TRP A 80 -22.89 14.98 58.17
N LEU A 81 -22.34 16.16 57.86
CA LEU A 81 -22.94 17.14 56.94
C LEU A 81 -23.07 16.58 55.52
N PHE A 82 -22.12 15.74 55.08
CA PHE A 82 -22.02 15.21 53.72
C PHE A 82 -21.80 13.68 53.69
N PRO A 83 -22.82 12.87 54.02
CA PRO A 83 -22.69 11.41 54.16
C PRO A 83 -22.45 10.67 52.85
N SER A 84 -22.60 11.33 51.69
CA SER A 84 -22.35 10.80 50.35
C SER A 84 -20.87 10.78 49.93
N ILE A 85 -19.96 11.27 50.77
CA ILE A 85 -18.51 11.25 50.52
C ILE A 85 -17.94 9.87 50.92
N PRO A 86 -17.25 9.12 50.02
CA PRO A 86 -16.71 7.80 50.35
C PRO A 86 -15.64 7.88 51.43
N MET A 87 -15.88 7.23 52.57
CA MET A 87 -15.01 7.28 53.76
C MET A 87 -13.66 6.59 53.55
N HIS A 88 -13.62 5.61 52.64
CA HIS A 88 -12.45 4.75 52.40
C HIS A 88 -11.31 5.48 51.66
N ASP A 89 -11.62 6.34 50.69
CA ASP A 89 -10.57 7.07 49.94
C ASP A 89 -9.92 8.17 50.79
N MET A 90 -10.69 8.84 51.66
CA MET A 90 -10.14 9.89 52.54
C MET A 90 -9.32 9.32 53.70
N GLN A 91 -9.74 8.21 54.34
CA GLN A 91 -8.97 7.62 55.44
C GLN A 91 -7.61 7.07 55.02
N THR A 92 -7.50 6.57 53.78
CA THR A 92 -6.27 5.95 53.26
C THR A 92 -5.23 7.00 52.86
N GLU A 93 -5.67 8.14 52.33
CA GLU A 93 -4.82 9.33 52.11
C GLU A 93 -4.44 10.00 53.44
N TRP A 94 -5.34 10.02 54.43
CA TRP A 94 -5.14 10.69 55.71
C TRP A 94 -4.22 9.93 56.67
N LYS A 95 -4.27 8.59 56.70
CA LYS A 95 -3.33 7.76 57.50
C LYS A 95 -1.87 7.92 57.07
N LYS A 96 -1.60 8.48 55.88
CA LYS A 96 -0.25 8.80 55.41
C LYS A 96 0.26 10.16 55.90
N ILE A 97 -0.58 10.96 56.53
CA ILE A 97 -0.26 12.30 57.04
C ILE A 97 0.19 12.15 58.50
N SER A 98 1.50 12.25 58.76
CA SER A 98 2.02 12.36 60.12
C SER A 98 1.69 13.75 60.71
N GLU A 99 1.53 13.81 62.04
CA GLU A 99 1.06 14.98 62.80
C GLU A 99 1.94 16.25 62.69
N GLU A 100 3.08 16.22 61.98
CA GLU A 100 4.03 17.34 61.94
C GLU A 100 4.15 18.10 60.60
N TYR A 101 3.46 17.70 59.52
CA TYR A 101 3.54 18.42 58.24
C TYR A 101 2.15 18.64 57.62
N VAL A 102 1.49 19.73 58.05
CA VAL A 102 0.27 20.31 57.44
C VAL A 102 0.56 21.01 56.11
N SER A 103 1.65 20.63 55.41
CA SER A 103 1.97 21.24 54.13
C SER A 103 1.29 20.47 52.99
N PHE A 104 0.27 21.09 52.40
CA PHE A 104 -0.24 20.85 51.04
C PHE A 104 -1.14 19.61 50.84
N TYR A 105 -2.39 19.70 51.29
CA TYR A 105 -3.46 18.77 50.91
C TYR A 105 -3.55 18.55 49.39
N SER A 106 -3.80 17.29 49.00
CA SER A 106 -3.94 16.74 47.65
C SER A 106 -4.44 17.76 46.60
N PRO A 107 -3.82 17.82 45.40
CA PRO A 107 -4.23 18.70 44.31
C PRO A 107 -5.74 18.69 44.07
N ARG A 108 -6.40 17.53 44.22
CA ARG A 108 -7.85 17.37 44.03
C ARG A 108 -8.72 18.22 44.97
N VAL A 109 -8.29 18.46 46.20
CA VAL A 109 -9.04 19.24 47.21
C VAL A 109 -8.90 20.74 46.95
N ILE A 110 -7.69 21.20 46.59
CA ILE A 110 -7.44 22.59 46.16
C ILE A 110 -8.24 22.90 44.89
N PHE A 111 -8.35 21.92 44.00
CA PHE A 111 -9.05 22.02 42.73
C PHE A 111 -10.56 22.09 42.89
N LEU A 112 -11.14 21.21 43.72
CA LEU A 112 -12.56 21.25 44.11
C LEU A 112 -12.95 22.60 44.71
N ARG A 113 -12.08 23.15 45.56
CA ARG A 113 -12.28 24.45 46.21
C ARG A 113 -12.34 25.61 45.20
N ASN A 114 -11.34 25.73 44.33
CA ASN A 114 -11.31 26.80 43.32
C ASN A 114 -12.47 26.66 42.32
N TYR A 115 -12.88 25.41 42.05
CA TYR A 115 -14.01 25.09 41.19
C TYR A 115 -15.36 25.51 41.77
N LEU A 116 -15.66 25.18 43.04
CA LEU A 116 -16.90 25.58 43.71
C LEU A 116 -16.99 27.11 43.87
N TYR A 117 -15.84 27.77 44.03
CA TYR A 117 -15.73 29.23 44.06
C TYR A 117 -16.10 29.89 42.72
N ALA A 118 -15.54 29.40 41.61
CA ALA A 118 -15.83 29.87 40.24
C ALA A 118 -17.29 29.66 39.80
N LEU A 119 -18.00 28.75 40.45
CA LEU A 119 -19.37 28.35 40.10
C LEU A 119 -20.43 29.06 40.93
N LEU A 120 -20.16 29.33 42.21
CA LEU A 120 -21.10 30.02 43.10
C LEU A 120 -21.10 31.54 42.88
N PHE A 121 -20.00 32.12 42.37
CA PHE A 121 -19.82 33.55 42.16
C PHE A 121 -19.29 33.88 40.74
N ASP A 122 -19.53 35.10 40.24
CA ASP A 122 -19.30 35.49 38.83
C ASP A 122 -17.84 35.31 38.36
N ARG A 123 -17.65 34.83 37.12
CA ARG A 123 -16.38 34.34 36.56
C ARG A 123 -15.26 35.38 36.48
N LYS A 124 -15.57 36.67 36.55
CA LYS A 124 -14.63 37.77 36.32
C LYS A 124 -13.54 37.92 37.39
N GLN A 125 -13.59 37.16 38.47
CA GLN A 125 -12.65 37.28 39.61
C GLN A 125 -11.57 36.18 39.67
N LEU A 126 -11.40 35.38 38.62
CA LEU A 126 -10.50 34.22 38.62
C LEU A 126 -9.13 34.51 37.95
N PRO A 127 -7.99 34.08 38.54
CA PRO A 127 -6.66 34.17 37.91
C PRO A 127 -6.46 33.18 36.75
N GLU A 128 -5.59 33.51 35.78
CA GLU A 128 -5.37 32.78 34.51
C GLU A 128 -4.86 31.32 34.62
N GLN A 129 -4.41 30.85 35.78
CA GLN A 129 -3.87 29.49 35.97
C GLN A 129 -4.95 28.37 36.03
N GLU A 130 -6.21 28.67 35.69
CA GLU A 130 -7.39 27.82 35.93
C GLU A 130 -8.01 27.16 34.67
N LEU A 131 -7.27 27.05 33.57
CA LEU A 131 -7.71 26.30 32.37
C LEU A 131 -7.70 24.77 32.56
N GLU A 132 -7.05 24.26 33.61
CA GLU A 132 -6.91 22.83 33.89
C GLU A 132 -8.17 22.18 34.50
N VAL A 133 -9.16 22.97 34.96
CA VAL A 133 -10.30 22.50 35.81
C VAL A 133 -11.46 21.85 35.07
N ARG A 134 -11.50 22.03 33.75
CA ARG A 134 -12.60 21.57 32.88
C ARG A 134 -12.93 20.07 32.90
N PRO A 135 -11.98 19.13 33.06
CA PRO A 135 -12.26 17.69 32.99
C PRO A 135 -12.99 17.12 34.20
N TYR A 136 -12.87 17.74 35.37
CA TYR A 136 -13.34 17.17 36.65
C TYR A 136 -14.69 17.75 37.11
N ILE A 137 -15.32 18.56 36.25
CA ILE A 137 -16.59 19.26 36.50
C ILE A 137 -17.75 18.31 36.82
N ASP A 138 -17.83 17.21 36.09
CA ASP A 138 -18.97 16.28 36.19
C ASP A 138 -18.93 15.44 37.47
N ASP A 139 -17.73 15.12 37.99
CA ASP A 139 -17.54 14.33 39.22
C ASP A 139 -18.06 15.06 40.47
N PHE A 140 -17.98 16.39 40.47
CA PHE A 140 -18.40 17.21 41.59
C PHE A 140 -19.89 17.58 41.53
N LEU A 141 -20.49 17.66 40.33
CA LEU A 141 -21.94 17.87 40.18
C LEU A 141 -22.76 16.73 40.82
N SER A 142 -22.28 15.48 40.77
CA SER A 142 -22.93 14.35 41.47
C SER A 142 -22.96 14.50 42.99
N ILE A 143 -21.99 15.19 43.59
CA ILE A 143 -21.92 15.41 45.04
C ILE A 143 -22.86 16.56 45.46
N LEU A 144 -22.99 17.59 44.60
CA LEU A 144 -23.75 18.80 44.90
C LEU A 144 -25.25 18.65 44.62
N THR A 145 -25.63 17.89 43.59
CA THR A 145 -27.03 17.75 43.15
C THR A 145 -27.99 17.35 44.30
N PRO A 146 -27.65 16.38 45.18
CA PRO A 146 -28.50 16.01 46.33
C PRO A 146 -28.66 17.09 47.41
N LEU A 147 -27.77 18.08 47.47
CA LEU A 147 -27.88 19.20 48.42
C LEU A 147 -28.93 20.19 47.95
N PHE A 148 -29.02 20.43 46.63
CA PHE A 148 -29.97 21.37 46.04
C PHE A 148 -31.40 20.82 45.89
N THR A 149 -31.62 19.53 46.17
CA THR A 149 -32.96 18.94 46.28
C THR A 149 -33.61 19.13 47.65
N ARG A 150 -32.86 19.63 48.65
CA ARG A 150 -33.34 19.79 50.02
C ARG A 150 -34.16 21.08 50.19
N PRO A 151 -35.34 21.06 50.86
CA PRO A 151 -36.24 22.21 50.98
C PRO A 151 -35.60 23.47 51.59
N GLU A 152 -34.64 23.29 52.49
CA GLU A 152 -33.95 24.34 53.26
C GLU A 152 -33.13 25.28 52.37
N TYR A 153 -32.73 24.83 51.17
CA TYR A 153 -31.94 25.64 50.24
C TYR A 153 -32.79 26.52 49.31
N LYS A 154 -34.11 26.38 49.33
CA LYS A 154 -35.04 27.13 48.46
C LYS A 154 -34.91 28.64 48.64
N THR A 155 -34.71 29.09 49.88
CA THR A 155 -34.60 30.52 50.22
C THR A 155 -33.31 31.15 49.73
N VAL A 156 -32.29 30.37 49.34
CA VAL A 156 -30.97 30.87 48.93
C VAL A 156 -30.67 30.67 47.44
N PHE A 157 -31.55 30.05 46.66
CA PHE A 157 -31.34 29.87 45.21
C PHE A 157 -31.13 31.19 44.46
N HIS A 158 -31.82 32.26 44.87
CA HIS A 158 -31.64 33.61 44.33
C HIS A 158 -30.24 34.20 44.58
N LEU A 159 -29.44 33.60 45.47
CA LEU A 159 -28.07 34.00 45.76
C LEU A 159 -27.03 33.32 44.85
N ILE A 160 -27.44 32.29 44.10
CA ILE A 160 -26.57 31.44 43.28
C ILE A 160 -26.57 31.93 41.83
N ASN A 161 -25.43 31.83 41.16
CA ASN A 161 -25.33 32.15 39.74
C ASN A 161 -26.36 31.33 38.91
N PRO A 162 -27.26 31.99 38.14
CA PRO A 162 -28.28 31.30 37.35
C PRO A 162 -27.73 30.25 36.38
N SER A 163 -26.56 30.52 35.77
CA SER A 163 -25.90 29.58 34.84
C SER A 163 -25.36 28.31 35.51
N PHE A 164 -25.09 28.37 36.82
CA PHE A 164 -24.66 27.21 37.59
C PHE A 164 -25.85 26.39 38.06
N LEU A 165 -26.89 27.06 38.52
CA LEU A 165 -28.18 26.46 38.84
C LEU A 165 -28.70 25.66 37.61
N GLU A 166 -28.45 26.14 36.37
CA GLU A 166 -28.76 25.44 35.11
C GLU A 166 -28.03 24.12 34.93
N LYS A 167 -26.75 24.06 35.31
CA LYS A 167 -25.96 22.82 35.21
C LYS A 167 -26.37 21.80 36.26
N ILE A 168 -26.69 22.25 37.48
CA ILE A 168 -27.18 21.36 38.54
C ILE A 168 -28.53 20.77 38.14
N VAL A 169 -29.46 21.60 37.68
CA VAL A 169 -30.77 21.12 37.23
C VAL A 169 -30.61 20.23 36.00
N GLY A 170 -29.78 20.59 35.03
CA GLY A 170 -29.46 19.73 33.89
C GLY A 170 -28.93 18.35 34.30
N ARG A 171 -28.08 18.27 35.33
CA ARG A 171 -27.58 17.00 35.89
C ARG A 171 -28.67 16.22 36.61
N MET A 172 -29.48 16.88 37.43
CA MET A 172 -30.61 16.27 38.15
C MET A 172 -31.62 15.64 37.19
N VAL A 173 -31.94 16.36 36.11
CA VAL A 173 -32.80 15.85 35.03
C VAL A 173 -32.17 14.64 34.38
N LYS A 174 -30.89 14.73 34.03
CA LYS A 174 -30.14 13.61 33.45
C LYS A 174 -30.18 12.39 34.36
N GLU A 175 -29.91 12.51 35.65
CA GLU A 175 -29.94 11.39 36.61
C GLU A 175 -31.35 10.82 36.83
N THR A 176 -32.37 11.68 36.83
CA THR A 176 -33.77 11.25 36.93
C THR A 176 -34.16 10.42 35.70
N VAL A 177 -33.80 10.91 34.50
CA VAL A 177 -34.00 10.20 33.23
C VAL A 177 -33.20 8.91 33.21
N GLU A 178 -31.89 8.92 33.48
CA GLU A 178 -31.02 7.75 33.42
C GLU A 178 -31.52 6.58 34.29
N ASN A 179 -32.16 6.88 35.44
CA ASN A 179 -32.67 5.88 36.37
C ASN A 179 -34.15 5.51 36.17
N LEU A 180 -34.81 6.07 35.14
CA LEU A 180 -36.25 5.96 34.93
C LEU A 180 -37.04 6.29 36.21
N SER A 181 -36.67 7.37 36.90
CA SER A 181 -37.34 7.81 38.13
C SER A 181 -38.65 8.54 37.81
N ASN A 182 -39.58 8.62 38.76
CA ASN A 182 -40.90 9.23 38.52
C ASN A 182 -40.79 10.69 38.02
N LEU A 183 -41.28 10.95 36.80
CA LEU A 183 -41.29 12.27 36.18
C LEU A 183 -42.15 13.29 36.92
N SER A 184 -43.10 12.88 37.76
CA SER A 184 -43.89 13.82 38.57
C SER A 184 -43.05 14.59 39.59
N LEU A 185 -41.89 14.03 39.99
CA LEU A 185 -40.92 14.70 40.87
C LEU A 185 -40.24 15.88 40.18
N LEU A 186 -40.19 15.87 38.84
CA LEU A 186 -39.74 16.98 38.01
C LEU A 186 -40.95 17.90 37.75
N GLY A 187 -41.06 18.99 38.51
CA GLY A 187 -42.07 20.03 38.24
C GLY A 187 -42.94 20.49 39.40
N GLU A 188 -42.67 20.09 40.65
CA GLU A 188 -43.26 20.79 41.81
C GLU A 188 -42.64 22.19 41.96
N ASP A 189 -43.10 23.20 41.21
CA ASP A 189 -42.94 24.68 41.35
C ASP A 189 -41.56 25.30 41.68
N LYS A 190 -40.55 24.53 42.07
CA LYS A 190 -39.30 24.94 42.73
C LYS A 190 -38.22 25.35 41.72
N PHE A 191 -38.35 24.95 40.46
CA PHE A 191 -37.38 25.18 39.38
C PHE A 191 -37.99 25.78 38.11
N ASN A 192 -39.32 25.85 38.02
CA ASN A 192 -40.05 26.32 36.82
C ASN A 192 -39.76 27.79 36.50
N GLU A 193 -39.44 28.60 37.51
CA GLU A 193 -39.11 30.03 37.36
C GLU A 193 -37.71 30.26 36.75
N TYR A 194 -36.81 29.28 36.89
CA TYR A 194 -35.41 29.40 36.47
C TYR A 194 -35.03 28.51 35.28
N PHE A 195 -35.78 27.42 35.02
CA PHE A 195 -35.44 26.45 34.00
C PHE A 195 -36.61 26.09 33.10
N LYS A 196 -36.29 25.96 31.80
CA LYS A 196 -37.16 25.42 30.73
C LYS A 196 -37.34 23.89 30.89
N MET A 197 -37.60 23.42 32.11
CA MET A 197 -37.94 22.04 32.46
C MET A 197 -39.35 21.60 32.05
N PRO A 198 -40.40 22.46 32.02
CA PRO A 198 -41.76 22.03 31.74
C PRO A 198 -41.94 21.33 30.38
N PHE A 199 -41.19 21.71 29.35
CA PHE A 199 -41.44 21.20 28.01
C PHE A 199 -41.02 19.73 27.81
N TRP A 200 -39.88 19.28 28.39
CA TRP A 200 -39.43 17.88 28.21
C TRP A 200 -40.38 16.90 28.89
N LYS A 201 -40.99 17.31 30.00
CA LYS A 201 -42.03 16.54 30.68
C LYS A 201 -43.22 16.28 29.76
N GLU A 202 -43.72 17.32 29.08
CA GLU A 202 -44.80 17.17 28.10
C GLU A 202 -44.40 16.28 26.92
N VAL A 203 -43.14 16.38 26.46
CA VAL A 203 -42.61 15.49 25.41
C VAL A 203 -42.59 14.03 25.86
N PHE A 204 -42.10 13.71 27.07
CA PHE A 204 -42.11 12.32 27.58
C PHE A 204 -43.53 11.77 27.79
N LEU A 205 -44.47 12.64 28.14
CA LEU A 205 -45.90 12.31 28.29
C LEU A 205 -46.64 12.17 26.95
N GLY A 206 -46.04 12.59 25.83
CA GLY A 206 -46.66 12.53 24.51
C GLY A 206 -47.55 13.71 24.13
N ASP A 207 -47.59 14.78 24.95
CA ASP A 207 -48.33 16.01 24.64
C ASP A 207 -47.44 17.03 23.92
N PHE A 208 -47.21 16.77 22.63
CA PHE A 208 -46.42 17.65 21.77
C PHE A 208 -47.04 19.05 21.61
N ASP A 209 -48.37 19.18 21.69
CA ASP A 209 -49.09 20.44 21.49
C ASP A 209 -48.90 21.39 22.68
N SER A 210 -48.99 20.87 23.91
CA SER A 210 -48.65 21.63 25.12
C SER A 210 -47.15 21.93 25.17
N GLY A 211 -46.30 20.98 24.78
CA GLY A 211 -44.86 21.17 24.66
C GLY A 211 -44.49 22.33 23.71
N LEU A 212 -45.11 22.41 22.53
CA LEU A 212 -44.88 23.49 21.56
C LEU A 212 -45.36 24.86 22.06
N LYS A 213 -46.48 24.91 22.80
CA LYS A 213 -47.00 26.16 23.41
C LYS A 213 -46.08 26.68 24.53
N LEU A 214 -45.41 25.78 25.25
CA LEU A 214 -44.47 26.12 26.32
C LEU A 214 -43.11 26.60 25.80
N LEU A 215 -42.82 26.44 24.51
CA LEU A 215 -41.60 26.96 23.88
C LEU A 215 -41.73 28.47 23.64
N HIS A 216 -40.93 29.26 24.36
CA HIS A 216 -40.82 30.71 24.14
C HIS A 216 -40.30 31.03 22.72
N PRO A 217 -40.71 32.14 22.07
CA PRO A 217 -40.21 32.55 20.75
C PRO A 217 -38.67 32.64 20.63
N GLU A 218 -37.98 32.87 21.75
CA GLU A 218 -36.51 32.95 21.83
C GLU A 218 -35.81 31.64 22.26
N ALA A 219 -36.55 30.57 22.54
CA ALA A 219 -35.94 29.28 22.89
C ALA A 219 -35.35 28.61 21.63
N SER A 220 -34.02 28.61 21.54
CA SER A 220 -33.14 27.81 20.67
C SER A 220 -33.87 27.15 19.49
N SER A 221 -34.08 27.95 18.42
CA SER A 221 -35.03 27.68 17.33
C SER A 221 -34.84 26.40 16.50
N TYR A 222 -33.95 25.49 16.90
CA TYR A 222 -33.86 24.13 16.40
C TYR A 222 -34.72 23.12 17.19
N THR A 223 -34.93 23.30 18.50
CA THR A 223 -35.69 22.35 19.35
C THR A 223 -37.16 22.31 18.93
N ALA A 224 -37.75 23.46 18.62
CA ALA A 224 -39.10 23.55 18.07
C ALA A 224 -39.26 22.77 16.75
N PHE A 225 -38.24 22.80 15.89
CA PHE A 225 -38.26 22.02 14.64
C PHE A 225 -38.18 20.52 14.88
N PHE A 226 -37.41 20.04 15.85
CA PHE A 226 -37.36 18.61 16.17
C PHE A 226 -38.64 18.09 16.81
N ILE A 227 -39.29 18.90 17.64
CA ILE A 227 -40.58 18.56 18.24
C ILE A 227 -41.67 18.54 17.18
N GLU A 228 -41.73 19.56 16.32
CA GLU A 228 -42.67 19.58 15.21
C GLU A 228 -42.42 18.39 14.26
N ALA A 229 -41.17 18.07 13.96
CA ALA A 229 -40.83 16.88 13.18
C ALA A 229 -41.33 15.58 13.83
N SER A 230 -41.17 15.45 15.15
CA SER A 230 -41.62 14.28 15.91
C SER A 230 -43.15 14.18 15.93
N ARG A 231 -43.86 15.31 16.06
CA ARG A 231 -45.32 15.40 15.95
C ARG A 231 -45.81 15.01 14.56
N GLN A 232 -45.16 15.51 13.50
CA GLN A 232 -45.51 15.16 12.11
C GLN A 232 -45.33 13.67 11.83
N LEU A 233 -44.31 13.03 12.43
CA LEU A 233 -44.07 11.59 12.30
C LEU A 233 -45.08 10.75 13.10
N LEU A 234 -45.29 11.08 14.37
CA LEU A 234 -46.08 10.27 15.32
C LEU A 234 -47.59 10.51 15.26
N LYS A 235 -48.03 11.75 15.04
CA LYS A 235 -49.44 12.15 15.10
C LYS A 235 -50.04 12.34 13.71
N GLU A 236 -49.35 13.05 12.84
CA GLU A 236 -49.85 13.44 11.50
C GLU A 236 -49.47 12.45 10.38
N ASN A 237 -48.71 11.41 10.69
CA ASN A 237 -48.27 10.35 9.77
C ASN A 237 -47.61 10.85 8.47
N SER A 238 -46.78 11.88 8.57
CA SER A 238 -46.17 12.56 7.41
C SER A 238 -44.63 12.55 7.48
N PRO A 239 -43.95 11.46 7.07
CA PRO A 239 -42.50 11.29 7.22
C PRO A 239 -41.67 12.29 6.38
N GLU A 240 -42.16 12.70 5.20
CA GLU A 240 -41.48 13.69 4.35
C GLU A 240 -41.46 15.08 4.99
N LEU A 241 -42.61 15.51 5.54
CA LEU A 241 -42.71 16.77 6.28
C LEU A 241 -41.86 16.73 7.56
N ALA A 242 -41.86 15.59 8.27
CA ALA A 242 -40.99 15.38 9.42
C ALA A 242 -39.50 15.54 9.05
N MET A 243 -39.06 14.96 7.92
CA MET A 243 -37.68 15.07 7.45
C MET A 243 -37.29 16.53 7.13
N SER A 244 -38.17 17.28 6.48
CA SER A 244 -37.96 18.73 6.23
C SER A 244 -37.73 19.53 7.51
N PHE A 245 -38.51 19.23 8.56
CA PHE A 245 -38.35 19.87 9.85
C PHE A 245 -37.07 19.43 10.57
N PHE A 246 -36.71 18.14 10.52
CA PHE A 246 -35.43 17.67 11.04
C PHE A 246 -34.23 18.34 10.37
N GLU A 247 -34.24 18.52 9.05
CA GLU A 247 -33.18 19.23 8.34
C GLU A 247 -33.04 20.70 8.75
N LYS A 248 -34.17 21.41 8.87
CA LYS A 248 -34.21 22.80 9.35
C LYS A 248 -33.66 22.90 10.78
N GLY A 249 -34.06 21.97 11.66
CA GLY A 249 -33.56 21.84 13.02
C GLY A 249 -32.05 21.60 13.06
N MET A 250 -31.56 20.59 12.34
CA MET A 250 -30.14 20.26 12.28
C MET A 250 -29.29 21.38 11.68
N LYS A 251 -29.78 22.09 10.66
CA LYS A 251 -29.07 23.25 10.09
C LYS A 251 -28.88 24.35 11.13
N LYS A 252 -29.90 24.66 11.91
CA LYS A 252 -29.82 25.64 13.01
C LYS A 252 -28.98 25.13 14.17
N GLN A 253 -29.11 23.86 14.55
CA GLN A 253 -28.30 23.22 15.58
C GLN A 253 -26.81 23.32 15.24
N ARG A 254 -26.42 23.05 13.99
CA ARG A 254 -25.02 23.16 13.52
C ARG A 254 -24.47 24.58 13.58
N GLY A 255 -25.33 25.61 13.50
CA GLY A 255 -24.94 27.00 13.73
C GLY A 255 -24.51 27.30 15.17
N ILE A 256 -24.96 26.49 16.13
CA ILE A 256 -24.69 26.65 17.57
C ILE A 256 -23.65 25.62 18.03
N VAL A 257 -23.88 24.34 17.73
CA VAL A 257 -23.01 23.21 18.10
C VAL A 257 -22.41 22.60 16.84
N LYS A 258 -21.16 22.98 16.55
CA LYS A 258 -20.42 22.51 15.38
C LYS A 258 -20.22 20.99 15.41
N ASN A 259 -20.26 20.37 14.23
CA ASN A 259 -20.05 18.94 13.98
C ASN A 259 -21.09 18.02 14.63
N THR A 260 -22.36 18.44 14.71
CA THR A 260 -23.47 17.56 15.09
C THR A 260 -24.24 17.14 13.84
N GLN A 261 -24.41 15.82 13.63
CA GLN A 261 -25.13 15.25 12.48
C GLN A 261 -26.43 14.54 12.86
N ILE A 262 -26.72 14.42 14.15
CA ILE A 262 -27.99 13.95 14.70
C ILE A 262 -28.56 15.01 15.66
N PRO A 263 -29.88 15.01 15.89
CA PRO A 263 -30.46 15.74 17.01
C PRO A 263 -29.71 15.42 18.31
N LEU A 264 -29.44 16.44 19.14
CA LEU A 264 -28.74 16.25 20.41
C LEU A 264 -29.55 15.45 21.43
N GLN A 265 -30.87 15.41 21.26
CA GLN A 265 -31.78 14.69 22.14
C GLN A 265 -32.08 13.31 21.56
N ALA A 266 -31.89 12.26 22.37
CA ALA A 266 -31.96 10.87 21.92
C ALA A 266 -33.34 10.52 21.35
N GLU A 267 -34.40 11.05 21.94
CA GLU A 267 -35.78 10.83 21.53
C GLU A 267 -36.02 11.35 20.11
N CYS A 268 -35.58 12.59 19.85
CA CYS A 268 -35.65 13.20 18.52
C CYS A 268 -34.74 12.49 17.52
N ALA A 269 -33.58 11.98 17.98
CA ALA A 269 -32.65 11.23 17.13
C ALA A 269 -33.25 9.89 16.66
N LEU A 270 -34.01 9.18 17.51
CA LEU A 270 -34.74 7.98 17.09
C LEU A 270 -35.73 8.29 15.99
N TYR A 271 -36.59 9.29 16.18
CA TYR A 271 -37.57 9.67 15.16
C TYR A 271 -36.93 10.15 13.87
N PHE A 272 -35.79 10.82 13.98
CA PHE A 272 -35.00 11.15 12.82
C PHE A 272 -34.48 9.88 12.11
N MET A 273 -33.98 8.87 12.83
CA MET A 273 -33.56 7.59 12.24
C MET A 273 -34.71 6.83 11.58
N ILE A 274 -35.90 6.84 12.19
CA ILE A 274 -37.12 6.24 11.63
C ILE A 274 -37.59 6.99 10.39
N ALA A 275 -37.64 8.32 10.44
CA ALA A 275 -37.97 9.16 9.29
C ALA A 275 -36.95 9.01 8.15
N LEU A 276 -35.67 8.82 8.48
CA LEU A 276 -34.58 8.60 7.53
C LEU A 276 -34.70 7.24 6.84
N GLN A 277 -35.15 6.21 7.55
CA GLN A 277 -35.46 4.90 6.95
C GLN A 277 -36.63 4.98 5.97
N ALA A 278 -37.60 5.87 6.21
CA ALA A 278 -38.70 6.11 5.29
C ALA A 278 -38.30 6.92 4.03
N GLN A 279 -37.04 7.37 3.93
CA GLN A 279 -36.53 8.05 2.72
C GLN A 279 -35.95 7.04 1.73
N PRO A 280 -35.95 7.36 0.41
CA PRO A 280 -35.22 6.58 -0.59
C PRO A 280 -33.73 6.41 -0.23
N SER A 281 -33.18 5.22 -0.51
CA SER A 281 -31.79 4.86 -0.15
C SER A 281 -30.74 5.85 -0.68
N GLU A 282 -30.97 6.43 -1.85
CA GLU A 282 -30.11 7.45 -2.47
C GLU A 282 -29.96 8.73 -1.60
N VAL A 283 -31.02 9.11 -0.88
CA VAL A 283 -31.04 10.28 0.00
C VAL A 283 -30.52 9.92 1.38
N ALA A 284 -30.90 8.75 1.89
CA ALA A 284 -30.57 8.30 3.24
C ALA A 284 -29.08 7.92 3.39
N ALA A 285 -28.50 7.19 2.45
CA ALA A 285 -27.13 6.67 2.52
C ALA A 285 -26.04 7.74 2.81
N PRO A 286 -25.98 8.90 2.09
CA PRO A 286 -24.98 9.92 2.38
C PRO A 286 -25.20 10.61 3.74
N VAL A 287 -26.44 10.68 4.22
CA VAL A 287 -26.76 11.22 5.55
C VAL A 287 -26.31 10.24 6.64
N ILE A 288 -26.58 8.95 6.48
CA ILE A 288 -26.15 7.88 7.39
C ILE A 288 -24.63 7.85 7.51
N GLN A 289 -23.89 7.94 6.39
CA GLN A 289 -22.42 7.95 6.43
C GLN A 289 -21.88 9.15 7.22
N LYS A 290 -22.49 10.34 7.04
CA LYS A 290 -22.12 11.54 7.83
C LYS A 290 -22.39 11.36 9.31
N ILE A 291 -23.49 10.69 9.68
CA ILE A 291 -23.82 10.38 11.08
C ILE A 291 -22.78 9.45 11.67
N ILE A 292 -22.45 8.33 11.01
CA ILE A 292 -21.44 7.38 11.48
C ILE A 292 -20.07 8.06 11.63
N ASP A 293 -19.65 8.85 10.65
CA ASP A 293 -18.40 9.61 10.72
C ASP A 293 -18.42 10.59 11.91
N SER A 294 -19.56 11.23 12.20
CA SER A 294 -19.72 12.10 13.36
C SER A 294 -19.65 11.35 14.69
N LEU A 295 -20.27 10.16 14.77
CA LEU A 295 -20.32 9.32 15.97
C LEU A 295 -18.98 8.60 16.24
N THR A 296 -18.17 8.34 15.22
CA THR A 296 -16.83 7.74 15.38
C THR A 296 -15.75 8.72 15.81
N LYS A 297 -15.91 10.02 15.52
CA LYS A 297 -14.91 11.06 15.78
C LYS A 297 -14.91 11.61 17.22
N ARG A 298 -15.82 11.15 18.09
CA ARG A 298 -15.95 11.61 19.49
C ARG A 298 -16.30 10.44 20.40
N GLU A 299 -15.76 10.41 21.61
CA GLU A 299 -16.26 9.53 22.68
C GLU A 299 -17.59 10.10 23.18
N TYR A 300 -18.70 9.41 22.88
CA TYR A 300 -20.00 9.75 23.43
C TYR A 300 -20.70 8.56 24.08
N THR A 301 -21.83 8.90 24.72
CA THR A 301 -22.67 8.15 25.66
C THR A 301 -23.19 6.79 25.18
N ARG A 302 -23.78 5.99 26.08
CA ARG A 302 -24.36 4.66 25.76
C ARG A 302 -25.48 4.72 24.70
N THR A 303 -26.22 5.83 24.58
CA THR A 303 -27.24 6.03 23.51
C THR A 303 -26.63 6.20 22.13
N ASP A 304 -25.47 6.84 22.01
CA ASP A 304 -24.79 7.04 20.73
C ASP A 304 -24.32 5.72 20.12
N SER A 305 -23.99 4.73 20.98
CA SER A 305 -23.72 3.36 20.56
C SER A 305 -24.95 2.69 19.96
N CYS A 306 -26.14 2.96 20.49
CA CYS A 306 -27.41 2.47 19.95
C CYS A 306 -27.70 3.10 18.58
N PHE A 307 -27.56 4.42 18.43
CA PHE A 307 -27.75 5.10 17.13
C PHE A 307 -26.72 4.69 16.08
N LYS A 308 -25.47 4.47 16.49
CA LYS A 308 -24.44 3.91 15.61
C LYS A 308 -24.85 2.54 15.09
N LEU A 309 -25.42 1.69 15.93
CA LEU A 309 -25.93 0.37 15.52
C LEU A 309 -27.11 0.47 14.56
N MET A 310 -28.07 1.37 14.82
CA MET A 310 -29.17 1.65 13.89
C MET A 310 -28.63 2.11 12.52
N CYS A 311 -27.62 3.00 12.50
CA CYS A 311 -26.98 3.44 11.26
C CYS A 311 -26.27 2.29 10.53
N LEU A 312 -25.52 1.45 11.25
CA LEU A 312 -24.82 0.29 10.67
C LEU A 312 -25.80 -0.74 10.11
N TYR A 313 -26.96 -0.92 10.75
CA TYR A 313 -28.04 -1.73 10.23
C TYR A 313 -28.63 -1.17 8.94
N LEU A 314 -28.89 0.15 8.87
CA LEU A 314 -29.35 0.79 7.62
C LEU A 314 -28.31 0.73 6.49
N GLN A 315 -27.03 0.53 6.79
CA GLN A 315 -25.96 0.26 5.82
C GLN A 315 -25.78 -1.23 5.46
N ASN A 316 -26.67 -2.11 5.93
CA ASN A 316 -26.61 -3.56 5.73
C ASN A 316 -25.32 -4.22 6.27
N ASN A 317 -24.68 -3.63 7.29
CA ASN A 317 -23.45 -4.18 7.90
C ASN A 317 -23.75 -5.23 8.98
N ARG A 318 -24.31 -6.36 8.55
CA ARG A 318 -24.91 -7.40 9.41
C ARG A 318 -23.96 -8.01 10.44
N ASN A 319 -22.67 -8.13 10.13
CA ASN A 319 -21.69 -8.75 11.02
C ASN A 319 -21.43 -7.90 12.27
N VAL A 320 -21.26 -6.58 12.09
CA VAL A 320 -21.05 -5.66 13.20
C VAL A 320 -22.32 -5.52 14.04
N VAL A 321 -23.49 -5.55 13.39
CA VAL A 321 -24.80 -5.50 14.07
C VAL A 321 -24.98 -6.71 15.00
N ARG A 322 -24.65 -7.94 14.54
CA ARG A 322 -24.77 -9.17 15.35
C ARG A 322 -23.82 -9.23 16.55
N GLN A 323 -22.56 -8.83 16.38
CA GLN A 323 -21.60 -8.81 17.50
C GLN A 323 -22.06 -7.84 18.59
N ASN A 324 -22.58 -6.68 18.19
CA ASN A 324 -23.00 -5.65 19.12
C ASN A 324 -24.42 -5.85 19.67
N SER A 325 -25.29 -6.61 18.99
CA SER A 325 -26.62 -6.98 19.52
C SER A 325 -26.50 -7.83 20.78
N THR A 326 -25.49 -8.72 20.84
CA THR A 326 -25.17 -9.49 22.05
C THR A 326 -24.81 -8.57 23.23
N ARG A 327 -24.06 -7.50 22.97
CA ARG A 327 -23.71 -6.49 23.98
C ARG A 327 -24.93 -5.68 24.45
N LEU A 328 -25.85 -5.34 23.55
CA LEU A 328 -27.12 -4.70 23.91
C LEU A 328 -27.98 -5.60 24.80
N GLN A 329 -28.03 -6.91 24.50
CA GLN A 329 -28.73 -7.88 25.33
C GLN A 329 -28.14 -7.99 26.74
N GLN A 330 -26.80 -7.95 26.87
CA GLN A 330 -26.14 -7.90 28.18
C GLN A 330 -26.45 -6.61 28.95
N MET A 331 -26.64 -5.47 28.26
CA MET A 331 -27.03 -4.22 28.91
C MET A 331 -28.40 -4.32 29.59
N ILE A 332 -29.34 -5.09 29.03
CA ILE A 332 -30.68 -5.28 29.64
C ILE A 332 -30.57 -5.88 31.05
N LEU A 333 -29.56 -6.73 31.29
CA LEU A 333 -29.30 -7.35 32.59
C LEU A 333 -28.58 -6.44 33.59
N CYS A 334 -28.06 -5.28 33.16
CA CYS A 334 -27.35 -4.36 34.06
C CYS A 334 -28.35 -3.54 34.88
N PRO A 335 -28.29 -3.56 36.22
CA PRO A 335 -29.20 -2.79 37.06
C PRO A 335 -28.98 -1.27 36.96
N ASP A 336 -27.81 -0.84 36.50
CA ASP A 336 -27.41 0.57 36.42
C ASP A 336 -27.88 1.25 35.12
N LYS A 337 -28.47 2.43 35.27
CA LYS A 337 -28.90 3.34 34.19
C LYS A 337 -29.97 2.74 33.26
N GLN A 338 -31.10 2.38 33.86
CA GLN A 338 -32.21 1.66 33.24
C GLN A 338 -32.83 2.32 32.00
N TYR A 339 -32.69 3.65 31.84
CA TYR A 339 -33.10 4.32 30.60
C TYR A 339 -32.35 3.83 29.37
N TYR A 340 -31.05 3.55 29.51
CA TYR A 340 -30.26 3.01 28.39
C TYR A 340 -30.64 1.57 28.08
N ASN A 341 -31.13 0.81 29.05
CA ASN A 341 -31.63 -0.54 28.83
C ASN A 341 -32.94 -0.50 28.00
N LEU A 342 -33.81 0.47 28.27
CA LEU A 342 -34.99 0.73 27.44
C LEU A 342 -34.59 1.06 25.99
N TRP A 343 -33.56 1.89 25.81
CA TRP A 343 -32.99 2.18 24.49
C TRP A 343 -32.38 0.94 23.81
N ALA A 344 -31.75 0.04 24.56
CA ALA A 344 -31.23 -1.22 24.02
C ALA A 344 -32.37 -2.10 23.48
N ILE A 345 -33.50 -2.19 24.19
CA ILE A 345 -34.71 -2.91 23.75
C ILE A 345 -35.24 -2.33 22.43
N ILE A 346 -35.45 -1.02 22.37
CA ILE A 346 -35.92 -0.31 21.16
C ILE A 346 -34.95 -0.53 19.99
N THR A 347 -33.64 -0.50 20.26
CA THR A 347 -32.61 -0.68 19.24
C THR A 347 -32.57 -2.10 18.71
N LEU A 348 -32.70 -3.11 19.57
CA LEU A 348 -32.77 -4.52 19.17
C LEU A 348 -33.94 -4.76 18.20
N TYR A 349 -35.09 -4.12 18.45
CA TYR A 349 -36.22 -4.17 17.52
C TYR A 349 -35.92 -3.47 16.20
N PHE A 350 -35.35 -2.26 16.26
CA PHE A 350 -34.97 -1.49 15.06
C PHE A 350 -34.07 -2.32 14.11
N ILE A 351 -33.10 -3.05 14.67
CA ILE A 351 -32.13 -3.84 13.90
C ILE A 351 -32.64 -5.26 13.55
N GLY A 352 -33.87 -5.62 13.93
CA GLY A 352 -34.48 -6.91 13.61
C GLY A 352 -33.98 -8.10 14.43
N GLU A 353 -33.33 -7.87 15.58
CA GLU A 353 -32.76 -8.93 16.42
C GLU A 353 -33.65 -9.19 17.63
N LYS A 354 -34.21 -10.42 17.72
CA LYS A 354 -35.00 -10.85 18.89
C LYS A 354 -34.06 -11.15 20.08
N PRO A 355 -34.30 -10.58 21.27
CA PRO A 355 -33.55 -10.92 22.47
C PRO A 355 -33.77 -12.37 22.90
N GLN A 356 -32.80 -12.95 23.63
CA GLN A 356 -32.94 -14.28 24.24
C GLN A 356 -34.17 -14.37 25.15
N GLU A 357 -34.85 -15.52 25.14
CA GLU A 357 -36.09 -15.76 25.92
C GLU A 357 -35.91 -15.48 27.43
N GLN A 358 -34.71 -15.71 27.98
CA GLN A 358 -34.38 -15.45 29.38
C GLN A 358 -34.45 -13.96 29.77
N LEU A 359 -34.40 -13.05 28.80
CA LEU A 359 -34.44 -11.61 29.01
C LEU A 359 -35.87 -11.05 29.04
N GLN A 360 -36.88 -11.88 28.76
CA GLN A 360 -38.27 -11.46 28.64
C GLN A 360 -38.78 -10.75 29.89
N ASP A 361 -38.58 -11.34 31.06
CA ASP A 361 -39.10 -10.82 32.32
C ASP A 361 -38.43 -9.49 32.71
N GLU A 362 -37.11 -9.39 32.53
CA GLU A 362 -36.38 -8.16 32.85
C GLU A 362 -36.70 -7.03 31.85
N ALA A 363 -36.84 -7.37 30.56
CA ALA A 363 -37.26 -6.41 29.54
C ALA A 363 -38.67 -5.87 29.81
N LEU A 364 -39.62 -6.75 30.18
CA LEU A 364 -40.97 -6.36 30.61
C LEU A 364 -40.90 -5.42 31.82
N ARG A 365 -40.13 -5.77 32.85
CA ARG A 365 -39.97 -4.96 34.06
C ARG A 365 -39.46 -3.53 33.76
N ILE A 366 -38.51 -3.39 32.84
CA ILE A 366 -37.96 -2.09 32.45
C ILE A 366 -39.03 -1.24 31.74
N VAL A 367 -39.78 -1.81 30.80
CA VAL A 367 -40.84 -1.10 30.07
C VAL A 367 -42.01 -0.75 30.99
N GLU A 368 -42.40 -1.64 31.91
CA GLU A 368 -43.42 -1.34 32.93
C GLU A 368 -42.99 -0.20 33.85
N LYS A 369 -41.71 -0.19 34.27
CA LYS A 369 -41.18 0.91 35.08
C LYS A 369 -41.22 2.24 34.32
N ALA A 370 -40.88 2.24 33.04
CA ALA A 370 -40.96 3.43 32.19
C ALA A 370 -42.40 3.97 32.11
N TYR A 371 -43.39 3.09 31.90
CA TYR A 371 -44.80 3.44 31.89
C TYR A 371 -45.27 4.04 33.24
N ASN A 372 -45.01 3.34 34.35
CA ASN A 372 -45.44 3.76 35.68
C ASN A 372 -44.83 5.10 36.12
N ASN A 373 -43.64 5.45 35.60
CA ASN A 373 -42.91 6.67 35.94
C ASN A 373 -43.11 7.81 34.93
N GLY A 374 -44.00 7.66 33.94
CA GLY A 374 -44.44 8.73 33.04
C GLY A 374 -43.67 8.85 31.71
N TYR A 375 -42.76 7.93 31.39
CA TYR A 375 -42.05 7.90 30.11
C TYR A 375 -42.91 7.21 29.04
N LEU A 376 -44.11 7.73 28.81
CA LEU A 376 -45.16 7.06 28.04
C LEU A 376 -44.74 6.78 26.61
N ILE A 377 -44.07 7.74 25.96
CA ILE A 377 -43.56 7.57 24.60
C ILE A 377 -42.60 6.38 24.50
N GLN A 378 -41.57 6.34 25.34
CA GLN A 378 -40.55 5.29 25.29
C GLN A 378 -41.13 3.94 25.73
N ALA A 379 -42.08 3.97 26.66
CA ALA A 379 -42.84 2.79 27.05
C ALA A 379 -43.69 2.26 25.89
N LEU A 380 -44.26 3.12 25.04
CA LEU A 380 -45.03 2.70 23.86
C LEU A 380 -44.14 1.98 22.84
N GLU A 381 -42.98 2.56 22.49
CA GLU A 381 -42.03 1.96 21.56
C GLU A 381 -41.47 0.63 22.10
N GLY A 382 -41.09 0.61 23.40
CA GLY A 382 -40.63 -0.60 24.07
C GLY A 382 -41.70 -1.68 24.15
N ALA A 383 -42.92 -1.34 24.57
CA ALA A 383 -44.03 -2.29 24.68
C ALA A 383 -44.44 -2.85 23.32
N TYR A 384 -44.39 -2.03 22.26
CA TYR A 384 -44.59 -2.50 20.89
C TYR A 384 -43.53 -3.54 20.50
N ALA A 385 -42.25 -3.24 20.71
CA ALA A 385 -41.16 -4.18 20.43
C ALA A 385 -41.34 -5.52 21.17
N LEU A 386 -41.65 -5.46 22.48
CA LEU A 386 -41.92 -6.65 23.28
C LEU A 386 -43.12 -7.44 22.74
N ASN A 387 -44.20 -6.74 22.35
CA ASN A 387 -45.41 -7.37 21.84
C ASN A 387 -45.20 -8.08 20.50
N GLN A 388 -44.30 -7.57 19.65
CA GLN A 388 -43.94 -8.24 18.39
C GLN A 388 -43.10 -9.50 18.62
N TRP A 389 -42.24 -9.52 19.63
CA TRP A 389 -41.39 -10.68 19.95
C TRP A 389 -42.09 -11.76 20.76
N TRP A 390 -43.00 -11.35 21.65
CA TRP A 390 -43.62 -12.18 22.68
C TRP A 390 -45.12 -11.94 22.79
N SER A 391 -45.81 -11.95 21.65
CA SER A 391 -47.27 -11.75 21.54
C SER A 391 -48.09 -12.81 22.29
N GLU A 392 -47.51 -13.93 22.70
CA GLU A 392 -48.20 -14.96 23.47
C GLU A 392 -48.25 -14.64 24.98
N ASN A 393 -47.41 -13.71 25.47
CA ASN A 393 -47.38 -13.35 26.88
C ASN A 393 -48.52 -12.36 27.22
N PRO A 394 -49.47 -12.73 28.10
CA PRO A 394 -50.62 -11.87 28.41
C PRO A 394 -50.24 -10.56 29.09
N ALA A 395 -49.13 -10.50 29.83
CA ALA A 395 -48.69 -9.29 30.53
C ALA A 395 -48.19 -8.23 29.53
N ILE A 396 -47.40 -8.65 28.54
CA ILE A 396 -46.86 -7.78 27.47
C ILE A 396 -48.02 -7.19 26.63
N ASN A 397 -48.97 -8.02 26.20
CA ASN A 397 -50.15 -7.56 25.45
C ASN A 397 -50.95 -6.52 26.23
N ARG A 398 -51.19 -6.77 27.54
CA ARG A 398 -51.92 -5.84 28.40
C ARG A 398 -51.17 -4.52 28.56
N LEU A 399 -49.85 -4.56 28.72
CA LEU A 399 -49.04 -3.35 28.81
C LEU A 399 -49.10 -2.53 27.53
N TYR A 400 -48.87 -3.15 26.36
CA TYR A 400 -48.94 -2.47 25.07
C TYR A 400 -50.33 -1.86 24.82
N GLY A 401 -51.41 -2.59 25.10
CA GLY A 401 -52.78 -2.08 25.01
C GLY A 401 -53.02 -0.85 25.88
N LYS A 402 -52.61 -0.89 27.15
CA LYS A 402 -52.74 0.24 28.09
C LYS A 402 -52.00 1.50 27.63
N VAL A 403 -50.73 1.35 27.24
CA VAL A 403 -49.91 2.51 26.84
C VAL A 403 -50.44 3.12 25.54
N LYS A 404 -50.87 2.28 24.59
CA LYS A 404 -51.45 2.71 23.32
C LYS A 404 -52.77 3.46 23.50
N GLU A 405 -53.67 2.94 24.34
CA GLU A 405 -54.94 3.60 24.67
C GLU A 405 -54.72 4.97 25.33
N GLN A 406 -53.71 5.08 26.21
CA GLN A 406 -53.39 6.34 26.90
C GLN A 406 -52.83 7.42 25.97
N LEU A 407 -52.00 7.08 24.98
CA LEU A 407 -51.37 8.05 24.07
C LEU A 407 -52.20 8.39 22.83
N GLY A 408 -53.03 7.46 22.35
CA GLY A 408 -53.95 7.69 21.24
C GLY A 408 -53.31 7.76 19.84
N TYR A 409 -52.03 7.40 19.68
CA TYR A 409 -51.35 7.25 18.38
C TYR A 409 -50.49 5.99 18.30
N GLU A 410 -50.20 5.55 17.07
CA GLU A 410 -49.37 4.36 16.81
C GLU A 410 -47.88 4.61 17.09
N PRO A 411 -47.11 3.60 17.55
CA PRO A 411 -45.67 3.72 17.76
C PRO A 411 -44.93 4.02 16.45
N ALA A 412 -43.86 4.81 16.49
CA ALA A 412 -43.03 5.08 15.32
C ALA A 412 -42.42 3.79 14.75
N LEU A 413 -42.05 2.84 15.61
CA LEU A 413 -41.53 1.54 15.17
C LEU A 413 -42.53 0.74 14.29
N SER A 414 -43.84 0.95 14.44
CA SER A 414 -44.84 0.27 13.60
C SER A 414 -44.91 0.78 12.16
N ARG A 415 -44.33 1.96 11.90
CA ARG A 415 -44.30 2.61 10.58
C ARG A 415 -43.13 2.16 9.72
N MET A 416 -42.25 1.32 10.27
CA MET A 416 -41.23 0.66 9.49
C MET A 416 -41.89 -0.42 8.64
N GLU A 417 -42.13 -0.14 7.35
CA GLU A 417 -42.44 -1.20 6.40
C GLU A 417 -41.26 -2.17 6.38
N ARG A 418 -41.53 -3.44 6.72
CA ARG A 418 -40.56 -4.51 6.63
C ARG A 418 -40.38 -4.85 5.15
N GLN A 419 -39.55 -4.07 4.46
CA GLN A 419 -38.97 -4.53 3.20
C GLN A 419 -38.22 -5.82 3.49
N GLU A 420 -38.64 -6.89 2.84
CA GLU A 420 -37.95 -8.17 2.97
C GLU A 420 -36.51 -8.03 2.46
N ASP A 421 -35.58 -8.77 3.09
CA ASP A 421 -34.15 -8.62 2.86
C ASP A 421 -33.77 -8.75 1.37
N TRP A 422 -34.52 -9.56 0.62
CA TRP A 422 -34.35 -9.74 -0.83
C TRP A 422 -34.78 -8.53 -1.66
N GLU A 423 -35.74 -7.73 -1.19
CA GLU A 423 -36.27 -6.55 -1.88
C GLU A 423 -35.28 -5.39 -1.76
N LYS A 424 -34.61 -5.24 -0.62
CA LYS A 424 -33.48 -4.29 -0.45
C LYS A 424 -32.29 -4.65 -1.32
N ASP A 425 -31.95 -5.94 -1.37
CA ASP A 425 -30.88 -6.44 -2.22
C ASP A 425 -31.22 -6.26 -3.72
N LEU A 426 -32.48 -6.48 -4.12
CA LEU A 426 -32.95 -6.24 -5.50
C LEU A 426 -33.06 -4.76 -5.86
N THR A 427 -33.49 -3.88 -4.96
CA THR A 427 -33.59 -2.43 -5.26
C THR A 427 -32.19 -1.80 -5.39
N MET A 428 -31.23 -2.30 -4.60
CA MET A 428 -29.81 -1.94 -4.73
C MET A 428 -29.19 -2.48 -6.03
N LEU A 429 -29.61 -3.66 -6.50
CA LEU A 429 -29.23 -4.22 -7.82
C LEU A 429 -29.93 -3.53 -9.00
N LEU A 430 -31.19 -3.11 -8.85
CA LEU A 430 -31.98 -2.41 -9.87
C LEU A 430 -31.50 -0.97 -10.08
N GLY A 431 -31.00 -0.30 -9.04
CA GLY A 431 -30.34 1.02 -9.15
C GLY A 431 -28.98 0.98 -9.86
N LEU A 432 -28.35 -0.20 -9.98
CA LEU A 432 -27.09 -0.42 -10.69
C LEU A 432 -27.29 -0.88 -12.15
N GLY A 433 -28.53 -1.17 -12.54
CA GLY A 433 -28.89 -1.71 -13.85
C GLY A 433 -29.64 -0.71 -14.72
N GLY A 434 -29.00 0.39 -15.15
CA GLY A 434 -29.64 1.26 -16.12
C GLY A 434 -29.02 2.63 -16.35
N LYS A 435 -27.82 2.70 -16.91
CA LYS A 435 -27.48 3.82 -17.81
C LYS A 435 -26.90 3.28 -19.12
N LYS A 436 -27.69 3.44 -20.18
CA LYS A 436 -27.23 3.44 -21.57
C LYS A 436 -26.08 4.44 -21.67
N ALA A 437 -24.95 3.97 -22.18
CA ALA A 437 -23.88 4.85 -22.65
C ALA A 437 -24.45 5.77 -23.73
N ALA A 438 -24.40 7.07 -23.48
CA ALA A 438 -24.51 8.09 -24.51
C ALA A 438 -23.11 8.45 -24.98
N GLU A 439 -22.91 8.43 -26.30
CA GLU A 439 -21.69 8.88 -26.95
C GLU A 439 -21.48 10.39 -26.83
N SER A 440 -20.20 10.74 -26.73
CA SER A 440 -19.53 12.00 -27.04
C SER A 440 -19.75 13.21 -26.12
N ALA A 441 -18.68 13.61 -25.43
CA ALA A 441 -17.85 14.78 -25.79
C ALA A 441 -16.74 14.98 -24.73
N ASP A 442 -15.47 14.69 -25.07
CA ASP A 442 -14.51 15.75 -25.41
C ASP A 442 -13.08 15.18 -25.51
N ASP A 443 -12.48 15.51 -26.65
CA ASP A 443 -11.04 15.49 -26.90
C ASP A 443 -10.36 16.55 -26.02
N GLU A 444 -9.74 16.13 -24.92
CA GLU A 444 -8.46 16.70 -24.47
C GLU A 444 -7.70 15.59 -23.71
N LYS A 445 -6.56 15.15 -24.25
CA LYS A 445 -5.66 14.24 -23.53
C LYS A 445 -5.33 14.85 -22.16
N ALA A 446 -5.82 14.24 -21.08
CA ALA A 446 -5.59 14.70 -19.72
C ALA A 446 -4.08 14.90 -19.49
N LYS A 447 -3.68 16.14 -19.24
CA LYS A 447 -2.26 16.54 -19.14
C LYS A 447 -1.57 15.99 -17.88
N TYR A 448 -2.34 15.47 -16.92
CA TYR A 448 -1.92 15.01 -15.60
C TYR A 448 -2.66 13.73 -15.18
N ARG A 449 -1.97 12.77 -14.56
CA ARG A 449 -2.57 11.59 -13.88
C ARG A 449 -1.89 11.32 -12.54
N ILE A 450 -2.60 10.68 -11.62
CA ILE A 450 -2.04 10.23 -10.33
C ILE A 450 -1.82 8.72 -10.39
N THR A 451 -0.63 8.28 -9.97
CA THR A 451 -0.21 6.88 -9.87
C THR A 451 0.13 6.55 -8.42
N TYR A 452 -0.28 5.38 -7.93
CA TYR A 452 0.02 4.93 -6.56
C TYR A 452 1.04 3.81 -6.59
N TYR A 453 2.07 3.89 -5.74
CA TYR A 453 3.07 2.84 -5.55
C TYR A 453 2.87 2.16 -4.19
N LEU A 454 2.54 0.87 -4.18
CA LEU A 454 2.29 0.08 -2.96
C LEU A 454 3.47 -0.84 -2.65
N SER A 455 3.91 -0.87 -1.39
CA SER A 455 4.82 -1.87 -0.86
C SER A 455 4.02 -2.95 -0.10
N PRO A 456 3.83 -4.18 -0.65
CA PRO A 456 2.95 -5.18 -0.04
C PRO A 456 3.42 -5.68 1.33
N LYS A 457 4.73 -5.66 1.60
CA LYS A 457 5.31 -6.10 2.88
C LYS A 457 5.15 -5.07 4.00
N SER A 458 5.24 -3.78 3.67
CA SER A 458 5.15 -2.68 4.65
C SER A 458 3.81 -1.94 4.62
N LEU A 459 2.91 -2.32 3.70
CA LEU A 459 1.61 -1.67 3.43
C LEU A 459 1.71 -0.16 3.14
N GLN A 460 2.90 0.33 2.77
CA GLN A 460 3.13 1.74 2.49
C GLN A 460 2.67 2.09 1.07
N ILE A 461 1.94 3.21 0.94
CA ILE A 461 1.45 3.74 -0.33
C ILE A 461 2.14 5.09 -0.61
N GLN A 462 2.72 5.24 -1.79
CA GLN A 462 3.35 6.47 -2.26
C GLN A 462 2.63 7.01 -3.51
N PRO A 463 1.92 8.15 -3.42
CA PRO A 463 1.28 8.78 -4.57
C PRO A 463 2.26 9.65 -5.36
N VAL A 464 2.16 9.60 -6.69
CA VAL A 464 3.04 10.29 -7.65
C VAL A 464 2.20 10.94 -8.73
N LEU A 465 2.50 12.20 -9.08
CA LEU A 465 1.84 12.94 -10.14
C LEU A 465 2.65 12.81 -11.43
N GLN A 466 2.08 12.19 -12.47
CA GLN A 466 2.70 12.09 -13.78
C GLN A 466 2.11 13.11 -14.77
N THR A 467 2.96 13.62 -15.64
CA THR A 467 2.61 14.60 -16.68
C THR A 467 2.83 14.01 -18.07
N PHE A 468 1.91 14.26 -18.99
CA PHE A 468 2.04 13.77 -20.36
C PHE A 468 3.03 14.65 -21.14
N GLN A 469 4.12 14.07 -21.65
CA GLN A 469 5.19 14.79 -22.35
C GLN A 469 4.94 14.85 -23.87
N LYS A 470 5.54 15.85 -24.54
CA LYS A 470 5.37 16.08 -25.99
C LYS A 470 5.90 14.95 -26.89
N ASN A 471 6.71 14.03 -26.35
CA ASN A 471 7.24 12.84 -27.03
C ASN A 471 6.28 11.63 -26.99
N GLY A 472 5.08 11.78 -26.42
CA GLY A 472 4.09 10.70 -26.29
C GLY A 472 4.26 9.78 -25.07
N LYS A 473 5.23 10.04 -24.19
CA LYS A 473 5.46 9.26 -22.95
C LYS A 473 5.03 10.05 -21.70
N TRP A 474 4.66 9.33 -20.64
CA TRP A 474 4.42 9.93 -19.32
C TRP A 474 5.75 10.22 -18.62
N SER A 475 5.85 11.33 -17.88
CA SER A 475 7.03 11.63 -17.07
C SER A 475 7.18 10.63 -15.92
N ALA A 476 8.41 10.46 -15.41
CA ALA A 476 8.71 9.64 -14.21
C ALA A 476 7.89 10.05 -12.96
N GLY A 477 7.28 11.23 -13.01
CA GLY A 477 6.35 11.72 -12.02
C GLY A 477 7.04 12.45 -10.85
N LYS A 478 6.25 13.24 -10.13
CA LYS A 478 6.70 13.98 -8.95
C LYS A 478 5.92 13.51 -7.73
N ASN A 479 6.63 13.13 -6.66
CA ASN A 479 6.00 12.72 -5.40
C ASN A 479 4.98 13.76 -4.95
N ILE A 480 3.76 13.31 -4.69
CA ILE A 480 2.70 14.14 -4.12
C ILE A 480 2.84 14.06 -2.61
N SER A 481 2.92 15.21 -1.94
CA SER A 481 2.87 15.20 -0.48
C SER A 481 1.49 14.72 -0.03
N LEU A 482 1.45 13.83 0.96
CA LEU A 482 0.20 13.28 1.48
C LEU A 482 -0.74 14.38 2.01
N LYS A 483 -0.17 15.49 2.50
CA LYS A 483 -0.91 16.71 2.82
C LYS A 483 -1.63 17.31 1.60
N SER A 484 -0.96 17.42 0.45
CA SER A 484 -1.57 17.96 -0.78
C SER A 484 -2.65 17.03 -1.35
N LEU A 485 -2.47 15.72 -1.20
CA LEU A 485 -3.47 14.74 -1.63
C LEU A 485 -4.69 14.77 -0.70
N TYR A 486 -4.47 14.80 0.62
CA TYR A 486 -5.50 14.95 1.65
C TYR A 486 -6.32 16.25 1.50
N GLU A 487 -5.67 17.37 1.16
CA GLU A 487 -6.32 18.65 0.90
C GLU A 487 -7.05 18.72 -0.46
N GLY A 488 -6.95 17.67 -1.30
CA GLY A 488 -7.60 17.62 -2.61
C GLY A 488 -7.03 18.59 -3.64
N LYS A 489 -5.79 19.05 -3.45
CA LYS A 489 -5.12 20.07 -4.28
C LYS A 489 -4.23 19.49 -5.38
N ALA A 490 -4.11 18.16 -5.45
CA ALA A 490 -3.34 17.50 -6.50
C ALA A 490 -4.07 17.62 -7.85
N LYS A 491 -3.31 17.89 -8.92
CA LYS A 491 -3.88 18.05 -10.26
C LYS A 491 -4.23 16.69 -10.86
N GLY A 492 -5.37 16.57 -11.54
CA GLY A 492 -5.79 15.34 -12.22
C GLY A 492 -6.32 14.24 -11.30
N MET A 493 -6.84 14.59 -10.11
CA MET A 493 -7.51 13.65 -9.22
C MET A 493 -8.84 13.16 -9.81
N THR A 494 -9.01 11.84 -9.83
CA THR A 494 -10.25 11.13 -10.14
C THR A 494 -11.12 10.98 -8.89
N GLU A 495 -12.38 10.57 -9.08
CA GLU A 495 -13.30 10.24 -7.97
C GLU A 495 -12.77 9.13 -7.05
N GLN A 496 -11.97 8.20 -7.59
CA GLN A 496 -11.31 7.16 -6.78
C GLN A 496 -10.14 7.75 -5.98
N ASP A 497 -9.36 8.68 -6.55
CA ASP A 497 -8.25 9.36 -5.86
C ASP A 497 -8.75 10.17 -4.65
N TYR A 498 -9.94 10.78 -4.76
CA TYR A 498 -10.57 11.49 -3.64
C TYR A 498 -11.01 10.54 -2.52
N ARG A 499 -11.43 9.31 -2.84
CA ARG A 499 -11.76 8.29 -1.82
C ARG A 499 -10.51 7.79 -1.13
N ILE A 500 -9.42 7.57 -1.88
CA ILE A 500 -8.12 7.17 -1.35
C ILE A 500 -7.52 8.28 -0.46
N ALA A 501 -7.60 9.54 -0.88
CA ALA A 501 -7.11 10.69 -0.12
C ALA A 501 -7.78 10.85 1.26
N LYS A 502 -9.05 10.47 1.39
CA LYS A 502 -9.80 10.52 2.65
C LYS A 502 -9.31 9.48 3.67
N GLN A 503 -8.57 8.47 3.23
CA GLN A 503 -7.99 7.43 4.09
C GLN A 503 -6.61 7.83 4.65
N ILE A 504 -6.13 9.04 4.36
CA ILE A 504 -4.92 9.61 4.97
C ILE A 504 -5.28 10.19 6.33
N HIS A 505 -4.54 9.78 7.36
CA HIS A 505 -4.67 10.26 8.73
C HIS A 505 -3.35 10.89 9.22
N ARG A 506 -3.43 11.63 10.33
CA ARG A 506 -2.28 12.29 10.95
C ARG A 506 -2.11 11.76 12.38
N PRO A 507 -1.18 10.83 12.63
CA PRO A 507 -0.88 10.39 13.99
C PRO A 507 -0.31 11.54 14.83
N TYR A 508 -0.68 11.59 16.12
CA TYR A 508 -0.21 12.62 17.06
C TYR A 508 1.17 12.21 17.60
N SER A 509 2.25 12.77 17.05
CA SER A 509 3.61 12.62 17.59
C SER A 509 4.25 13.99 17.80
N TYR A 510 4.93 14.16 18.93
CA TYR A 510 5.50 15.44 19.37
C TYR A 510 6.75 15.87 18.58
N TYR A 511 7.30 14.99 17.72
CA TYR A 511 8.55 15.23 17.00
C TYR A 511 8.46 15.09 15.47
N ASP A 512 7.32 14.72 14.88
CA ASP A 512 7.23 14.69 13.42
C ASP A 512 5.81 14.89 12.87
N ASN A 513 5.69 15.71 11.83
CA ASN A 513 4.44 16.03 11.16
C ASN A 513 4.18 15.05 10.00
N CYS A 514 4.02 13.77 10.30
CA CYS A 514 3.81 12.74 9.28
C CYS A 514 2.31 12.53 9.00
N TYR A 515 1.97 12.41 7.72
CA TYR A 515 0.66 11.97 7.23
C TYR A 515 0.83 10.52 6.80
N GLU A 516 -0.11 9.64 7.09
CA GLU A 516 0.00 8.20 6.82
C GLU A 516 -1.32 7.64 6.29
N PHE A 517 -1.28 6.65 5.41
CA PHE A 517 -2.47 5.92 4.97
C PHE A 517 -2.91 4.91 6.04
N ASN A 518 -4.21 4.73 6.21
CA ASN A 518 -4.75 3.61 6.99
C ASN A 518 -4.89 2.33 6.13
N ASP A 519 -5.12 1.18 6.77
CA ASP A 519 -5.29 -0.11 6.07
C ASP A 519 -6.48 -0.11 5.07
N LYS A 520 -7.48 0.74 5.31
CA LYS A 520 -8.65 0.89 4.42
C LYS A 520 -8.31 1.60 3.11
N ALA A 521 -7.19 2.33 3.03
CA ALA A 521 -6.70 2.90 1.78
C ALA A 521 -6.42 1.80 0.74
N ILE A 522 -5.92 0.64 1.18
CA ILE A 522 -5.66 -0.52 0.31
C ILE A 522 -6.96 -1.09 -0.27
N LYS A 523 -8.06 -1.06 0.50
CA LYS A 523 -9.37 -1.50 0.02
C LYS A 523 -9.93 -0.58 -1.07
N GLU A 524 -9.71 0.73 -0.96
CA GLU A 524 -10.10 1.69 -2.00
C GLU A 524 -9.20 1.63 -3.25
N LEU A 525 -8.02 1.03 -3.13
CA LEU A 525 -7.10 0.75 -4.24
C LEU A 525 -7.48 -0.53 -5.04
N ILE A 526 -8.46 -1.32 -4.58
CA ILE A 526 -8.99 -2.46 -5.35
C ILE A 526 -9.56 -1.98 -6.69
N GLY A 527 -9.11 -2.61 -7.77
CA GLY A 527 -9.50 -2.24 -9.15
C GLY A 527 -9.00 -0.87 -9.62
N HIS A 528 -8.04 -0.24 -8.94
CA HIS A 528 -7.51 1.06 -9.35
C HIS A 528 -6.64 0.94 -10.63
N PRO A 529 -6.90 1.73 -11.69
CA PRO A 529 -6.25 1.56 -13.01
C PRO A 529 -4.76 1.98 -13.05
N TYR A 530 -4.28 2.71 -12.05
CA TYR A 530 -2.90 3.25 -11.98
C TYR A 530 -2.20 2.90 -10.67
N LEU A 531 -2.17 1.62 -10.32
CA LEU A 531 -1.50 1.09 -9.13
C LEU A 531 -0.26 0.30 -9.55
N PHE A 532 0.87 0.54 -8.87
CA PHE A 532 2.19 -0.01 -9.20
C PHE A 532 2.89 -0.53 -7.95
N LEU A 533 3.87 -1.42 -8.11
CA LEU A 533 4.68 -1.91 -6.99
C LEU A 533 5.77 -0.89 -6.62
N ASN A 534 5.89 -0.56 -5.34
CA ASN A 534 6.91 0.38 -4.84
C ASN A 534 8.33 -0.16 -5.02
N GLY A 535 9.21 0.62 -5.66
CA GLY A 535 10.59 0.23 -6.01
C GLY A 535 10.78 -0.31 -7.43
N THR A 536 9.70 -0.46 -8.21
CA THR A 536 9.76 -0.81 -9.64
C THR A 536 8.88 0.16 -10.43
N ASP A 537 9.48 1.05 -11.21
CA ASP A 537 8.80 2.25 -11.71
C ASP A 537 7.63 1.98 -12.68
N ASN A 538 7.50 0.76 -13.24
CA ASN A 538 6.59 0.46 -14.35
C ASN A 538 5.75 -0.83 -14.24
N ILE A 539 5.72 -1.55 -13.11
CA ILE A 539 4.95 -2.81 -13.02
C ILE A 539 3.55 -2.52 -12.45
N PRO A 540 2.47 -2.55 -13.25
CA PRO A 540 1.13 -2.37 -12.73
C PRO A 540 0.74 -3.57 -11.87
N ILE A 541 0.06 -3.31 -10.76
CA ILE A 541 -0.47 -4.35 -9.88
C ILE A 541 -1.98 -4.18 -9.73
N GLU A 542 -2.67 -5.30 -9.70
CA GLU A 542 -4.09 -5.42 -9.48
C GLU A 542 -4.33 -5.90 -8.04
N LEU A 543 -5.11 -5.12 -7.28
CA LEU A 543 -5.64 -5.57 -6.01
C LEU A 543 -7.06 -6.09 -6.24
N ILE A 544 -7.32 -7.29 -5.73
CA ILE A 544 -8.61 -7.97 -5.88
C ILE A 544 -9.04 -8.49 -4.52
N GLU A 545 -10.34 -8.56 -4.29
CA GLU A 545 -10.89 -9.14 -3.07
C GLU A 545 -10.58 -10.65 -2.98
N GLY A 546 -9.91 -11.05 -1.89
CA GLY A 546 -9.59 -12.43 -1.55
C GLY A 546 -10.75 -13.14 -0.86
N LYS A 547 -11.12 -14.33 -1.33
CA LYS A 547 -12.11 -15.19 -0.67
C LYS A 547 -11.45 -16.46 -0.14
N PRO A 548 -11.55 -16.76 1.17
CA PRO A 548 -10.90 -17.93 1.77
C PRO A 548 -11.44 -19.25 1.21
N ILE A 549 -10.52 -20.19 0.99
CA ILE A 549 -10.77 -21.49 0.34
C ILE A 549 -10.54 -22.63 1.34
N VAL A 550 -11.47 -23.60 1.38
CA VAL A 550 -11.34 -24.85 2.16
C VAL A 550 -11.36 -26.05 1.22
N ASN A 551 -10.30 -26.85 1.25
CA ASN A 551 -10.12 -28.07 0.47
C ASN A 551 -10.43 -29.31 1.31
N VAL A 552 -11.13 -30.28 0.72
CA VAL A 552 -11.40 -31.59 1.33
C VAL A 552 -10.68 -32.67 0.55
N ALA A 553 -9.65 -33.27 1.14
CA ALA A 553 -8.84 -34.34 0.54
C ALA A 553 -9.19 -35.71 1.16
N LYS A 554 -9.25 -36.77 0.34
CA LYS A 554 -9.48 -38.15 0.83
C LYS A 554 -8.16 -38.86 1.12
N ASN A 555 -8.01 -39.41 2.32
CA ASN A 555 -6.86 -40.19 2.79
C ASN A 555 -7.32 -41.60 3.23
N ASN A 556 -6.37 -42.50 3.52
CA ASN A 556 -6.64 -43.89 3.96
C ASN A 556 -7.43 -44.01 5.28
N LYS A 557 -7.64 -42.91 6.02
CA LYS A 557 -8.39 -42.84 7.29
C LYS A 557 -9.70 -42.04 7.22
N GLY A 558 -10.07 -41.51 6.04
CA GLY A 558 -11.26 -40.65 5.87
C GLY A 558 -10.97 -39.37 5.07
N TYR A 559 -11.69 -38.28 5.35
CA TYR A 559 -11.63 -36.98 4.67
C TYR A 559 -10.96 -35.92 5.56
N ARG A 560 -9.99 -35.19 5.04
CA ARG A 560 -9.29 -34.11 5.76
C ARG A 560 -9.65 -32.75 5.17
N LEU A 561 -9.98 -31.79 6.03
CA LEU A 561 -10.19 -30.39 5.63
C LEU A 561 -8.88 -29.60 5.76
N VAL A 562 -8.54 -28.82 4.74
CA VAL A 562 -7.31 -28.01 4.66
C VAL A 562 -7.65 -26.63 4.11
N CYS A 563 -7.22 -25.57 4.79
CA CYS A 563 -7.39 -24.18 4.35
C CYS A 563 -6.20 -23.73 3.48
N ASN A 564 -6.43 -22.82 2.52
CA ASN A 564 -5.37 -22.25 1.67
C ASN A 564 -4.55 -21.11 2.32
N LEU A 565 -4.91 -20.68 3.53
CA LEU A 565 -4.28 -19.56 4.23
C LEU A 565 -3.22 -20.05 5.22
N GLU A 566 -1.96 -19.62 5.04
CA GLU A 566 -0.82 -20.05 5.86
C GLU A 566 -0.72 -19.29 7.18
N ASP A 567 -0.92 -17.96 7.20
CA ASP A 567 -0.88 -17.11 8.41
C ASP A 567 -2.26 -16.48 8.69
N ILE A 568 -2.82 -16.69 9.89
CA ILE A 568 -4.17 -16.21 10.28
C ILE A 568 -4.05 -15.47 11.63
N ASP A 569 -3.16 -14.48 11.70
CA ASP A 569 -2.94 -13.72 12.94
C ASP A 569 -3.80 -12.45 13.01
N SER A 570 -4.07 -11.83 11.86
CA SER A 570 -4.91 -10.63 11.71
C SER A 570 -6.11 -10.86 10.78
N GLY A 571 -7.21 -10.13 11.00
CA GLY A 571 -8.39 -10.17 10.12
C GLY A 571 -8.18 -9.51 8.76
N PHE A 572 -7.19 -8.62 8.67
CA PHE A 572 -6.82 -7.95 7.43
C PHE A 572 -5.39 -8.30 7.06
N PHE A 573 -5.19 -8.82 5.85
CA PHE A 573 -3.87 -9.04 5.27
C PHE A 573 -3.96 -9.12 3.74
N ILE A 574 -2.82 -8.88 3.09
CA ILE A 574 -2.68 -9.04 1.65
C ILE A 574 -1.89 -10.33 1.42
N GLN A 575 -2.47 -11.25 0.65
CA GLN A 575 -1.75 -12.42 0.16
C GLN A 575 -1.42 -12.22 -1.32
N LYS A 576 -0.19 -12.55 -1.68
CA LYS A 576 0.23 -12.58 -3.07
C LYS A 576 -0.43 -13.78 -3.76
N GLU A 577 -1.27 -13.54 -4.77
CA GLU A 577 -1.80 -14.60 -5.65
C GLU A 577 -0.85 -14.81 -6.82
N THR A 578 -0.37 -13.72 -7.42
CA THR A 578 0.67 -13.66 -8.46
C THR A 578 1.53 -12.39 -8.22
N ASN A 579 2.64 -12.13 -8.92
CA ASN A 579 3.44 -10.91 -8.62
C ASN A 579 2.78 -9.59 -9.02
N THR A 580 1.76 -9.61 -9.87
CA THR A 580 0.98 -8.41 -10.22
C THR A 580 -0.44 -8.50 -9.72
N ARG A 581 -0.82 -9.56 -9.01
CA ARG A 581 -2.18 -9.73 -8.50
C ARG A 581 -2.13 -10.14 -7.04
N TYR A 582 -2.67 -9.28 -6.20
CA TYR A 582 -2.69 -9.50 -4.76
C TYR A 582 -4.14 -9.60 -4.29
N LEU A 583 -4.40 -10.64 -3.51
CA LEU A 583 -5.68 -10.87 -2.87
C LEU A 583 -5.68 -10.13 -1.53
N VAL A 584 -6.59 -9.16 -1.41
CA VAL A 584 -6.84 -8.43 -0.17
C VAL A 584 -7.90 -9.20 0.59
N TYR A 585 -7.51 -9.83 1.69
CA TYR A 585 -8.42 -10.53 2.59
C TYR A 585 -8.86 -9.60 3.72
N ASP A 586 -10.16 -9.35 3.80
CA ASP A 586 -10.83 -8.65 4.90
C ASP A 586 -11.75 -9.65 5.60
N LEU A 587 -11.13 -10.55 6.37
CA LEU A 587 -11.80 -11.66 7.04
C LEU A 587 -12.66 -11.16 8.19
N THR A 588 -13.93 -11.56 8.17
CA THR A 588 -14.84 -11.37 9.31
C THR A 588 -14.37 -12.19 10.51
N GLU A 589 -14.72 -11.79 11.73
CA GLU A 589 -14.34 -12.55 12.94
C GLU A 589 -14.85 -14.00 12.91
N SER A 590 -16.01 -14.25 12.31
CA SER A 590 -16.55 -15.60 12.14
C SER A 590 -15.71 -16.42 11.17
N GLN A 591 -15.31 -15.86 10.02
CA GLN A 591 -14.38 -16.52 9.10
C GLN A 591 -13.03 -16.77 9.77
N LEU A 592 -12.50 -15.80 10.50
CA LEU A 592 -11.23 -15.93 11.22
C LEU A 592 -11.28 -17.03 12.29
N GLN A 593 -12.37 -17.14 13.06
CA GLN A 593 -12.57 -18.22 14.03
C GLN A 593 -12.74 -19.60 13.36
N ILE A 594 -13.51 -19.70 12.27
CA ILE A 594 -13.67 -20.95 11.51
C ILE A 594 -12.32 -21.42 10.96
N LEU A 595 -11.56 -20.52 10.35
CA LEU A 595 -10.28 -20.83 9.73
C LEU A 595 -9.20 -21.16 10.79
N LYS A 596 -9.19 -20.47 11.94
CA LYS A 596 -8.35 -20.82 13.10
C LYS A 596 -8.68 -22.21 13.65
N ASN A 597 -9.97 -22.50 13.87
CA ASN A 597 -10.42 -23.81 14.37
C ASN A 597 -10.09 -24.95 13.39
N LEU A 598 -10.24 -24.72 12.08
CA LEU A 598 -9.87 -25.69 11.05
C LEU A 598 -8.36 -25.97 11.04
N LYS A 599 -7.51 -24.95 11.28
CA LYS A 599 -6.05 -25.08 11.35
C LYS A 599 -5.58 -25.79 12.62
N GLU A 600 -6.14 -25.43 13.77
CA GLU A 600 -5.74 -25.98 15.08
C GLU A 600 -6.15 -27.44 15.28
N GLN A 601 -7.33 -27.85 14.81
CA GLN A 601 -7.89 -29.16 15.13
C GLN A 601 -7.58 -30.29 14.12
N ASN A 602 -6.95 -30.00 12.98
CA ASN A 602 -6.55 -31.01 11.98
C ASN A 602 -7.65 -32.07 11.70
N ILE A 603 -8.87 -31.61 11.48
CA ILE A 603 -10.09 -32.44 11.46
C ILE A 603 -9.99 -33.51 10.36
N THR A 604 -10.07 -34.78 10.77
CA THR A 604 -10.12 -35.95 9.88
C THR A 604 -11.44 -36.70 10.12
N VAL A 605 -12.31 -36.74 9.11
CA VAL A 605 -13.66 -37.32 9.18
C VAL A 605 -13.66 -38.74 8.60
N PRO A 606 -13.97 -39.80 9.37
CA PRO A 606 -14.01 -41.17 8.87
C PRO A 606 -15.14 -41.39 7.84
N GLU A 607 -15.06 -42.47 7.07
CA GLU A 607 -15.94 -42.71 5.90
C GLU A 607 -17.43 -42.80 6.24
N GLN A 608 -17.76 -43.20 7.47
CA GLN A 608 -19.13 -43.23 8.02
C GLN A 608 -19.73 -41.83 8.26
N GLY A 609 -18.89 -40.79 8.37
CA GLY A 609 -19.32 -39.39 8.60
C GLY A 609 -19.56 -38.58 7.33
N LYS A 610 -19.55 -39.21 6.15
CA LYS A 610 -19.65 -38.54 4.84
C LYS A 610 -20.88 -37.64 4.71
N ASP A 611 -22.04 -38.08 5.17
CA ASP A 611 -23.29 -37.32 5.04
C ASP A 611 -23.33 -36.07 5.94
N LEU A 612 -22.71 -36.15 7.12
CA LEU A 612 -22.57 -35.01 8.02
C LEU A 612 -21.55 -34.01 7.46
N LEU A 613 -20.45 -34.51 6.87
CA LEU A 613 -19.47 -33.69 6.17
C LEU A 613 -20.12 -32.95 4.98
N MET A 614 -20.95 -33.61 4.17
CA MET A 614 -21.66 -32.97 3.06
C MET A 614 -22.60 -31.85 3.55
N LYS A 615 -23.31 -32.04 4.67
CA LYS A 615 -24.12 -30.97 5.29
C LYS A 615 -23.27 -29.79 5.76
N VAL A 616 -22.13 -30.06 6.40
CA VAL A 616 -21.19 -29.01 6.85
C VAL A 616 -20.59 -28.27 5.66
N LEU A 617 -20.19 -28.96 4.59
CA LEU A 617 -19.65 -28.33 3.38
C LEU A 617 -20.69 -27.47 2.66
N SER A 618 -21.95 -27.89 2.64
CA SER A 618 -23.05 -27.07 2.07
C SER A 618 -23.28 -25.77 2.86
N HIS A 619 -23.08 -25.81 4.19
CA HIS A 619 -23.18 -24.63 5.04
C HIS A 619 -21.94 -23.74 4.91
N LEU A 620 -20.74 -24.33 4.86
CA LEU A 620 -19.48 -23.61 4.65
C LEU A 620 -19.39 -22.97 3.25
N SER A 621 -19.99 -23.58 2.22
CA SER A 621 -20.02 -23.03 0.86
C SER A 621 -20.83 -21.73 0.72
N THR A 622 -21.63 -21.37 1.72
CA THR A 622 -22.33 -20.07 1.75
C THR A 622 -21.42 -18.91 2.16
N GLN A 623 -20.27 -19.19 2.79
CA GLN A 623 -19.36 -18.18 3.36
C GLN A 623 -17.91 -18.30 2.85
N LEU A 624 -17.53 -19.45 2.29
CA LEU A 624 -16.17 -19.81 1.85
C LEU A 624 -16.24 -20.56 0.51
N THR A 625 -15.17 -20.53 -0.29
CA THR A 625 -15.06 -21.37 -1.50
C THR A 625 -14.60 -22.77 -1.10
N VAL A 626 -15.33 -23.83 -1.49
CA VAL A 626 -15.06 -25.20 -1.03
C VAL A 626 -14.68 -26.13 -2.19
N TYR A 627 -13.57 -26.85 -2.07
CA TYR A 627 -13.16 -27.91 -3.00
C TYR A 627 -13.42 -29.27 -2.36
N SER A 628 -14.07 -30.20 -3.06
CA SER A 628 -14.40 -31.52 -2.50
C SER A 628 -14.37 -32.61 -3.56
N ASP A 629 -13.56 -33.65 -3.34
CA ASP A 629 -13.49 -34.85 -4.18
C ASP A 629 -14.75 -35.76 -4.08
N LEU A 630 -15.76 -35.38 -3.29
CA LEU A 630 -16.89 -36.24 -2.91
C LEU A 630 -18.19 -36.05 -3.70
N ILE A 631 -18.24 -35.14 -4.67
CA ILE A 631 -19.50 -34.81 -5.34
C ILE A 631 -19.80 -35.84 -6.44
N SER A 632 -20.44 -36.93 -6.03
CA SER A 632 -21.14 -37.85 -6.92
C SER A 632 -22.40 -37.16 -7.45
N THR A 633 -22.39 -36.89 -8.76
CA THR A 633 -23.52 -36.98 -9.71
C THR A 633 -24.94 -36.80 -9.13
N ASP A 634 -25.58 -35.69 -9.52
CA ASP A 634 -27.03 -35.41 -9.53
C ASP A 634 -27.54 -34.40 -8.50
N THR A 635 -27.03 -33.16 -8.61
CA THR A 635 -27.75 -31.97 -8.14
C THR A 635 -28.34 -31.24 -9.35
N GLU A 636 -29.67 -31.10 -9.41
CA GLU A 636 -30.43 -30.57 -10.55
C GLU A 636 -30.14 -29.11 -10.93
N ASN A 637 -29.33 -28.38 -10.14
CA ASN A 637 -29.05 -26.95 -10.32
C ASN A 637 -27.58 -26.60 -10.61
N VAL A 638 -26.74 -27.57 -11.01
CA VAL A 638 -25.31 -27.33 -11.28
C VAL A 638 -24.95 -27.62 -12.74
N ARG A 639 -24.51 -26.58 -13.44
CA ARG A 639 -24.05 -26.67 -14.83
C ARG A 639 -22.68 -27.32 -14.89
N LYS A 640 -22.60 -28.52 -15.46
CA LYS A 640 -21.33 -29.23 -15.70
C LYS A 640 -20.62 -28.63 -16.90
N VAL A 641 -19.36 -28.25 -16.72
CA VAL A 641 -18.48 -27.67 -17.73
C VAL A 641 -17.26 -28.56 -17.90
N ALA A 642 -16.81 -28.77 -19.14
CA ALA A 642 -15.61 -29.54 -19.41
C ALA A 642 -14.37 -28.82 -18.86
N PRO A 643 -13.42 -29.53 -18.23
CA PRO A 643 -12.19 -28.92 -17.71
C PRO A 643 -11.29 -28.45 -18.86
N ASP A 644 -10.72 -27.25 -18.73
CA ASP A 644 -9.58 -26.83 -19.53
C ASP A 644 -8.28 -27.12 -18.75
N SER A 645 -7.48 -28.04 -19.27
CA SER A 645 -6.21 -28.44 -18.65
C SER A 645 -5.00 -27.64 -19.13
N ARG A 646 -5.16 -26.75 -20.12
CA ARG A 646 -4.05 -25.97 -20.67
C ARG A 646 -3.43 -25.08 -19.59
N ILE A 647 -2.10 -24.98 -19.63
CA ILE A 647 -1.31 -24.20 -18.68
C ILE A 647 -1.43 -22.72 -19.04
N ARG A 648 -1.94 -21.92 -18.11
CA ARG A 648 -1.98 -20.46 -18.20
C ARG A 648 -0.64 -19.91 -17.73
N VAL A 649 0.13 -19.35 -18.64
CA VAL A 649 1.44 -18.76 -18.34
C VAL A 649 1.27 -17.27 -18.19
N GLN A 650 1.33 -16.79 -16.95
CA GLN A 650 1.27 -15.37 -16.67
C GLN A 650 2.64 -14.74 -16.79
N LEU A 651 2.74 -13.71 -17.63
CA LEU A 651 4.00 -13.01 -17.89
C LEU A 651 3.96 -11.61 -17.30
N LEU A 652 4.98 -11.27 -16.53
CA LEU A 652 5.07 -10.04 -15.75
C LEU A 652 6.37 -9.31 -16.14
N PRO A 653 6.33 -8.03 -16.54
CA PRO A 653 7.55 -7.28 -16.79
C PRO A 653 8.36 -7.13 -15.49
N PHE A 654 9.68 -7.33 -15.54
CA PHE A 654 10.58 -7.18 -14.40
C PHE A 654 11.95 -6.67 -14.84
N GLY A 655 12.27 -5.42 -14.50
CA GLY A 655 13.49 -4.77 -15.00
C GLY A 655 13.46 -4.67 -16.52
N ASN A 656 14.49 -5.20 -17.18
CA ASN A 656 14.51 -5.35 -18.64
C ASN A 656 13.99 -6.72 -19.11
N GLY A 657 13.59 -7.62 -18.21
CA GLY A 657 13.13 -8.98 -18.54
C GLY A 657 11.68 -9.27 -18.13
N LEU A 658 11.35 -10.56 -18.06
CA LEU A 658 10.03 -11.08 -17.67
C LEU A 658 10.15 -11.96 -16.43
N LYS A 659 9.03 -12.11 -15.75
CA LYS A 659 8.77 -13.11 -14.74
C LYS A 659 7.60 -13.93 -15.20
N ALA A 660 7.72 -15.26 -15.13
CA ALA A 660 6.67 -16.17 -15.54
C ALA A 660 6.21 -17.04 -14.39
N GLU A 661 4.90 -17.29 -14.36
CA GLU A 661 4.30 -18.19 -13.39
C GLU A 661 3.24 -19.06 -14.09
N LEU A 662 3.23 -20.35 -13.75
CA LEU A 662 2.38 -21.36 -14.39
C LEU A 662 1.14 -21.64 -13.55
N PHE A 663 -0.03 -21.55 -14.18
CA PHE A 663 -1.35 -21.81 -13.59
C PHE A 663 -2.21 -22.66 -14.51
N THR A 664 -3.41 -23.02 -14.05
CA THR A 664 -4.49 -23.63 -14.83
C THR A 664 -5.79 -22.90 -14.51
N LYS A 665 -6.70 -22.80 -15.50
CA LYS A 665 -8.05 -22.27 -15.32
C LYS A 665 -9.07 -23.33 -15.71
N PRO A 666 -9.60 -24.09 -14.74
CA PRO A 666 -10.47 -25.24 -15.04
C PRO A 666 -11.80 -24.89 -15.73
N PHE A 667 -12.24 -23.63 -15.68
CA PHE A 667 -13.45 -23.13 -16.36
C PHE A 667 -13.15 -22.39 -17.68
N GLY A 668 -12.02 -22.68 -18.34
CA GLY A 668 -11.60 -22.00 -19.57
C GLY A 668 -10.93 -20.68 -19.26
N ASP A 669 -11.47 -19.55 -19.74
CA ASP A 669 -10.86 -18.23 -19.52
C ASP A 669 -11.30 -17.56 -18.21
N ILE A 670 -12.19 -18.22 -17.45
CA ILE A 670 -12.81 -17.70 -16.23
C ILE A 670 -12.03 -18.21 -14.99
N PRO A 671 -11.69 -17.33 -14.01
CA PRO A 671 -11.07 -17.73 -12.74
C PRO A 671 -11.90 -18.77 -11.95
N PRO A 672 -11.30 -19.57 -11.05
CA PRO A 672 -10.04 -19.32 -10.33
C PRO A 672 -8.76 -19.86 -10.99
N TYR A 673 -7.61 -19.31 -10.62
CA TYR A 673 -6.29 -19.84 -10.95
C TYR A 673 -5.94 -20.98 -10.01
N CYS A 674 -5.53 -22.13 -10.56
CA CYS A 674 -5.09 -23.28 -9.80
C CYS A 674 -3.66 -23.66 -10.20
N LYS A 675 -2.82 -24.04 -9.23
CA LYS A 675 -1.50 -24.59 -9.53
C LYS A 675 -1.65 -25.94 -10.27
N PRO A 676 -0.91 -26.17 -11.38
CA PRO A 676 -1.05 -27.39 -12.17
C PRO A 676 -0.83 -28.65 -11.33
N GLY A 677 -1.78 -29.59 -11.35
CA GLY A 677 -1.64 -30.86 -10.62
C GLY A 677 -1.74 -30.79 -9.09
N TRP A 678 -2.06 -29.61 -8.53
CA TRP A 678 -2.28 -29.38 -7.10
C TRP A 678 -3.75 -29.07 -6.80
N GLY A 679 -4.24 -29.53 -5.63
CA GLY A 679 -5.62 -29.33 -5.16
C GLY A 679 -6.57 -30.51 -5.45
N GLY A 680 -7.86 -30.31 -5.18
CA GLY A 680 -8.90 -31.32 -5.42
C GLY A 680 -9.29 -31.46 -6.90
N LYS A 681 -9.80 -32.65 -7.29
CA LYS A 681 -10.22 -32.95 -8.67
C LYS A 681 -11.51 -32.24 -9.05
N ALA A 682 -12.49 -32.13 -8.17
CA ALA A 682 -13.74 -31.43 -8.49
C ALA A 682 -13.72 -29.99 -7.99
N LEU A 683 -14.07 -29.06 -8.88
CA LEU A 683 -14.12 -27.62 -8.64
C LEU A 683 -15.56 -27.12 -8.87
N ILE A 684 -16.09 -26.33 -7.93
CA ILE A 684 -17.36 -25.63 -8.07
C ILE A 684 -17.12 -24.14 -7.90
N SER A 685 -17.65 -23.33 -8.81
CA SER A 685 -17.61 -21.87 -8.74
C SER A 685 -18.95 -21.29 -9.15
N SER A 686 -19.36 -20.18 -8.52
CA SER A 686 -20.58 -19.45 -8.87
C SER A 686 -20.23 -18.36 -9.87
N GLN A 687 -20.78 -18.44 -11.08
CA GLN A 687 -20.53 -17.49 -12.17
C GLN A 687 -21.85 -17.00 -12.75
N LYS A 688 -22.05 -15.68 -12.78
CA LYS A 688 -23.27 -15.02 -13.29
C LYS A 688 -24.60 -15.57 -12.70
N GLY A 689 -24.57 -16.02 -11.44
CA GLY A 689 -25.75 -16.58 -10.77
C GLY A 689 -26.04 -18.06 -11.04
N GLU A 690 -25.23 -18.73 -11.86
CA GLU A 690 -25.28 -20.19 -12.06
C GLU A 690 -24.12 -20.87 -11.33
N GLN A 691 -24.37 -22.04 -10.73
CA GLN A 691 -23.31 -22.87 -10.17
C GLN A 691 -22.68 -23.71 -11.28
N TRP A 692 -21.38 -23.53 -11.49
CA TRP A 692 -20.61 -24.26 -12.48
C TRP A 692 -19.76 -25.30 -11.78
N GLN A 693 -19.73 -26.52 -12.32
CA GLN A 693 -18.89 -27.61 -11.82
C GLN A 693 -18.00 -28.16 -12.94
N THR A 694 -16.73 -28.37 -12.62
CA THR A 694 -15.77 -29.02 -13.51
C THR A 694 -14.94 -30.06 -12.74
N VAL A 695 -14.45 -31.07 -13.45
CA VAL A 695 -13.61 -32.13 -12.89
C VAL A 695 -12.25 -32.05 -13.57
N ARG A 696 -11.27 -31.50 -12.84
CA ARG A 696 -9.89 -31.31 -13.28
C ARG A 696 -9.17 -32.63 -13.54
N ASN A 697 -8.33 -32.64 -14.58
CA ASN A 697 -7.41 -33.73 -14.85
C ASN A 697 -6.01 -33.40 -14.31
N LEU A 698 -5.82 -33.58 -13.00
CA LEU A 698 -4.56 -33.22 -12.31
C LEU A 698 -3.32 -33.91 -12.89
N LYS A 699 -3.47 -35.13 -13.44
CA LYS A 699 -2.36 -35.86 -14.05
C LYS A 699 -1.91 -35.16 -15.34
N GLN A 700 -2.87 -34.83 -16.21
CA GLN A 700 -2.62 -34.14 -17.46
C GLN A 700 -2.07 -32.72 -17.24
N GLU A 701 -2.62 -31.97 -16.29
CA GLU A 701 -2.11 -30.65 -15.92
C GLU A 701 -0.64 -30.72 -15.46
N LYS A 702 -0.29 -31.73 -14.65
CA LYS A 702 1.09 -31.91 -14.17
C LYS A 702 2.05 -32.31 -15.30
N GLU A 703 1.61 -33.20 -16.20
CA GLU A 703 2.40 -33.59 -17.37
C GLU A 703 2.67 -32.40 -18.29
N GLN A 704 1.65 -31.58 -18.58
CA GLN A 704 1.78 -30.38 -19.42
C GLN A 704 2.67 -29.31 -18.77
N ALA A 705 2.55 -29.09 -17.46
CA ALA A 705 3.43 -28.16 -16.74
C ALA A 705 4.89 -28.64 -16.73
N ASN A 706 5.14 -29.94 -16.56
CA ASN A 706 6.49 -30.50 -16.55
C ASN A 706 7.19 -30.36 -17.91
N VAL A 707 6.47 -30.48 -19.02
CA VAL A 707 7.02 -30.23 -20.37
C VAL A 707 7.55 -28.81 -20.46
N LEU A 708 6.73 -27.82 -20.08
CA LEU A 708 7.14 -26.41 -20.08
C LEU A 708 8.31 -26.15 -19.13
N TYR A 709 8.29 -26.68 -17.91
CA TYR A 709 9.41 -26.55 -16.97
C TYR A 709 10.71 -27.13 -17.52
N SER A 710 10.66 -28.28 -18.20
CA SER A 710 11.86 -28.94 -18.73
C SER A 710 12.55 -28.17 -19.85
N GLU A 711 11.79 -27.44 -20.68
CA GLU A 711 12.35 -26.57 -21.72
C GLU A 711 12.79 -25.23 -21.13
N ILE A 712 12.00 -24.66 -20.21
CA ILE A 712 12.36 -23.42 -19.53
C ILE A 712 13.66 -23.59 -18.74
N GLN A 713 13.85 -24.67 -17.99
CA GLN A 713 15.07 -24.94 -17.21
C GLN A 713 16.36 -25.05 -18.03
N GLN A 714 16.28 -25.18 -19.36
CA GLN A 714 17.45 -25.24 -20.23
C GLN A 714 18.04 -23.85 -20.54
N LEU A 715 17.36 -22.75 -20.18
CA LEU A 715 17.86 -21.39 -20.41
C LEU A 715 18.89 -20.98 -19.34
N GLU A 716 19.91 -20.22 -19.74
CA GLU A 716 21.13 -20.00 -18.94
C GLU A 716 20.95 -19.11 -17.70
N SER A 717 20.11 -18.07 -17.77
CA SER A 717 19.99 -17.05 -16.70
C SER A 717 18.60 -17.01 -16.05
N ILE A 718 18.12 -18.18 -15.62
CA ILE A 718 16.87 -18.32 -14.88
C ILE A 718 17.12 -18.50 -13.38
N GLU A 719 16.37 -17.74 -12.58
CA GLU A 719 16.19 -18.01 -11.16
C GLU A 719 14.77 -18.52 -10.91
N ILE A 720 14.65 -19.73 -10.35
CA ILE A 720 13.37 -20.30 -9.92
C ILE A 720 13.29 -20.20 -8.41
N ASN A 721 12.38 -19.39 -7.89
CA ASN A 721 12.08 -19.25 -6.46
C ASN A 721 10.57 -19.36 -6.24
N ASP A 722 10.10 -20.30 -5.41
CA ASP A 722 8.68 -20.48 -5.07
C ASP A 722 7.73 -20.45 -6.29
N ASP A 723 7.97 -21.32 -7.27
CA ASP A 723 7.25 -21.43 -8.56
C ASP A 723 7.33 -20.21 -9.50
N LEU A 724 8.00 -19.13 -9.08
CA LEU A 724 8.25 -17.96 -9.91
C LEU A 724 9.55 -18.12 -10.70
N ILE A 725 9.41 -18.09 -12.02
CA ILE A 725 10.53 -18.17 -12.94
C ILE A 725 10.93 -16.74 -13.31
N THR A 726 12.11 -16.31 -12.87
CA THR A 726 12.62 -14.97 -13.17
C THR A 726 13.61 -15.05 -14.32
N PHE A 727 13.32 -14.28 -15.37
CA PHE A 727 14.16 -14.10 -16.54
C PHE A 727 14.85 -12.75 -16.39
N ASN A 728 16.03 -12.76 -15.75
CA ASN A 728 16.79 -11.54 -15.46
C ASN A 728 17.28 -10.83 -16.74
N ASN A 729 17.28 -11.54 -17.87
CA ASN A 729 17.66 -11.05 -19.18
C ASN A 729 16.41 -10.83 -20.07
N PRO A 730 16.24 -9.65 -20.73
CA PRO A 730 15.24 -9.43 -21.80
C PRO A 730 15.17 -10.55 -22.83
N LEU A 731 16.28 -11.22 -23.04
CA LEU A 731 16.44 -12.19 -24.10
C LEU A 731 15.93 -13.58 -23.70
N ASP A 732 16.14 -14.02 -22.45
CA ASP A 732 15.51 -15.24 -21.91
C ASP A 732 13.99 -15.09 -21.84
N SER A 733 13.54 -13.85 -21.64
CA SER A 733 12.14 -13.45 -21.68
C SER A 733 11.51 -13.68 -23.06
N LEU A 734 12.31 -13.55 -24.12
CA LEU A 734 11.87 -13.78 -25.49
C LEU A 734 11.98 -15.25 -25.89
N TYR A 735 12.99 -15.99 -25.38
CA TYR A 735 13.01 -17.45 -25.51
C TYR A 735 11.82 -18.11 -24.84
N LEU A 736 11.38 -17.60 -23.69
CA LEU A 736 10.13 -18.03 -23.08
C LEU A 736 8.95 -17.84 -24.03
N LEU A 737 8.85 -16.68 -24.70
CA LEU A 737 7.77 -16.44 -25.67
C LEU A 737 7.83 -17.40 -26.87
N ASP A 738 9.03 -17.78 -27.33
CA ASP A 738 9.23 -18.80 -28.38
C ASP A 738 8.80 -20.21 -27.91
N ILE A 739 9.18 -20.61 -26.69
CA ILE A 739 8.73 -21.87 -26.07
C ILE A 739 7.19 -21.89 -25.99
N LEU A 740 6.58 -20.80 -25.51
CA LEU A 740 5.12 -20.70 -25.42
C LEU A 740 4.43 -20.69 -26.78
N GLN A 741 5.09 -20.17 -27.83
CA GLN A 741 4.59 -20.21 -29.19
C GLN A 741 4.66 -21.62 -29.80
N LYS A 742 5.68 -22.41 -29.46
CA LYS A 742 5.80 -23.82 -29.89
C LYS A 742 4.75 -24.72 -29.24
N HIS A 743 4.36 -24.41 -28.01
CA HIS A 743 3.45 -25.20 -27.17
C HIS A 743 2.04 -24.58 -27.03
N GLN A 744 1.50 -23.97 -28.09
CA GLN A 744 0.16 -23.33 -28.08
C GLN A 744 -1.00 -24.31 -27.85
N ASP A 745 -0.77 -25.60 -28.09
CA ASP A 745 -1.71 -26.68 -27.86
C ASP A 745 -1.90 -27.01 -26.37
N ILE A 746 -0.84 -26.79 -25.56
CA ILE A 746 -0.84 -27.07 -24.12
C ILE A 746 -0.72 -25.83 -23.23
N ALA A 747 -0.36 -24.66 -23.79
CA ALA A 747 -0.14 -23.42 -23.05
C ALA A 747 -0.95 -22.25 -23.62
N VAL A 748 -1.44 -21.36 -22.75
CA VAL A 748 -2.08 -20.09 -23.11
C VAL A 748 -1.39 -18.97 -22.36
N VAL A 749 -0.95 -17.94 -23.09
CA VAL A 749 -0.24 -16.78 -22.52
C VAL A 749 -1.23 -15.75 -22.02
N GLU A 750 -1.05 -15.29 -20.78
CA GLU A 750 -1.87 -14.24 -20.17
C GLU A 750 -0.99 -13.06 -19.74
N TRP A 751 -1.35 -11.86 -20.21
CA TRP A 751 -0.66 -10.61 -19.90
C TRP A 751 -1.51 -9.78 -18.94
N PRO A 752 -0.91 -9.14 -17.92
CA PRO A 752 -1.60 -8.09 -17.15
C PRO A 752 -1.92 -6.89 -18.07
N GLU A 753 -2.93 -6.09 -17.71
CA GLU A 753 -3.27 -4.87 -18.46
C GLU A 753 -2.12 -3.85 -18.36
N GLY A 754 -1.31 -3.76 -19.42
CA GLY A 754 -0.20 -2.81 -19.56
C GLY A 754 1.02 -3.41 -20.25
N GLU A 755 1.47 -2.76 -21.32
CA GLU A 755 2.62 -3.08 -22.21
C GLU A 755 2.80 -4.55 -22.65
N LYS A 756 2.53 -4.80 -23.94
CA LYS A 756 2.67 -6.11 -24.59
C LYS A 756 4.04 -6.17 -25.26
N TYR A 757 4.87 -7.14 -24.88
CA TYR A 757 6.00 -7.54 -25.72
C TYR A 757 5.45 -8.19 -26.98
N ARG A 758 5.77 -7.62 -28.15
CA ARG A 758 5.40 -8.21 -29.44
C ARG A 758 6.65 -8.65 -30.17
N ILE A 759 6.71 -9.94 -30.45
CA ILE A 759 7.63 -10.46 -31.44
C ILE A 759 7.03 -10.08 -32.81
N LYS A 760 7.65 -9.14 -33.50
CA LYS A 760 7.12 -8.62 -34.77
C LYS A 760 7.22 -9.65 -35.88
N LYS A 761 8.39 -10.28 -36.04
CA LYS A 761 8.67 -11.26 -37.09
C LYS A 761 9.98 -12.00 -36.82
N GLN A 762 10.06 -13.26 -37.25
CA GLN A 762 11.33 -13.95 -37.43
C GLN A 762 11.92 -13.55 -38.78
N VAL A 763 13.18 -13.12 -38.77
CA VAL A 763 13.89 -12.68 -39.98
C VAL A 763 15.07 -13.60 -40.22
N ASP A 764 15.17 -14.04 -41.47
CA ASP A 764 16.15 -15.00 -41.93
C ASP A 764 17.24 -14.35 -42.76
N PHE A 765 18.26 -15.15 -43.07
CA PHE A 765 19.44 -14.75 -43.84
C PHE A 765 19.09 -14.10 -45.21
N GLU A 766 17.99 -14.52 -45.83
CA GLU A 766 17.54 -14.02 -47.15
C GLU A 766 17.13 -12.55 -47.13
N ASN A 767 16.82 -11.98 -45.96
CA ASN A 767 16.38 -10.60 -45.83
C ASN A 767 17.52 -9.59 -45.66
N LEU A 768 18.77 -10.06 -45.57
CA LEU A 768 19.96 -9.24 -45.34
C LEU A 768 20.66 -8.91 -46.66
N GLN A 769 20.83 -7.63 -46.95
CA GLN A 769 21.59 -7.14 -48.10
C GLN A 769 22.90 -6.51 -47.64
N LEU A 770 24.03 -6.94 -48.21
CA LEU A 770 25.36 -6.44 -47.86
C LEU A 770 26.07 -5.82 -49.08
N LYS A 771 26.85 -4.78 -48.82
CA LYS A 771 27.68 -4.08 -49.79
C LYS A 771 29.05 -3.81 -49.18
N VAL A 772 30.10 -4.20 -49.88
CA VAL A 772 31.50 -3.96 -49.47
C VAL A 772 32.16 -3.02 -50.47
N THR A 773 32.72 -1.93 -49.96
CA THR A 773 33.44 -0.92 -50.75
C THR A 773 34.84 -0.69 -50.20
N ALA A 774 35.84 -0.67 -51.07
CA ALA A 774 37.22 -0.45 -50.69
C ALA A 774 37.50 1.01 -50.36
N SER A 775 38.22 1.19 -49.26
CA SER A 775 38.88 2.43 -48.86
C SER A 775 40.39 2.16 -48.79
N THR A 776 41.21 3.20 -48.63
CA THR A 776 42.68 3.13 -48.82
C THR A 776 43.34 2.01 -48.01
N ASP A 777 42.98 1.88 -46.74
CA ASP A 777 43.55 0.90 -45.81
C ASP A 777 42.53 -0.09 -45.21
N TRP A 778 41.24 0.09 -45.53
CA TRP A 778 40.13 -0.64 -44.91
C TRP A 778 39.03 -0.94 -45.94
N PHE A 779 38.18 -1.92 -45.66
CA PHE A 779 36.94 -2.13 -46.42
C PHE A 779 35.76 -1.59 -45.62
N GLU A 780 34.96 -0.73 -46.22
CA GLU A 780 33.72 -0.25 -45.62
C GLU A 780 32.60 -1.27 -45.89
N LEU A 781 31.95 -1.71 -44.81
CA LEU A 781 30.81 -2.62 -44.84
C LEU A 781 29.52 -1.81 -44.65
N GLN A 782 28.66 -1.85 -45.66
CA GLN A 782 27.31 -1.31 -45.62
C GLN A 782 26.32 -2.45 -45.75
N GLY A 783 25.18 -2.35 -45.08
CA GLY A 783 24.18 -3.40 -45.14
C GLY A 783 22.88 -2.97 -44.51
N GLU A 784 21.79 -3.55 -45.01
CA GLU A 784 20.44 -3.26 -44.57
C GLU A 784 19.67 -4.58 -44.42
N LEU A 785 19.00 -4.74 -43.28
CA LEU A 785 18.05 -5.81 -43.02
C LEU A 785 16.65 -5.23 -43.08
N LYS A 786 15.83 -5.73 -44.01
CA LYS A 786 14.43 -5.33 -44.13
C LYS A 786 13.56 -6.25 -43.27
N VAL A 787 12.95 -5.69 -42.24
CA VAL A 787 12.06 -6.42 -41.32
C VAL A 787 10.61 -6.37 -41.83
N ASP A 788 10.14 -5.17 -42.19
CA ASP A 788 8.84 -4.88 -42.79
C ASP A 788 8.94 -3.65 -43.74
N GLU A 789 7.82 -3.15 -44.28
CA GLU A 789 7.81 -2.01 -45.22
C GLU A 789 8.29 -0.68 -44.57
N GLU A 790 8.21 -0.56 -43.24
CA GLU A 790 8.53 0.67 -42.50
C GLU A 790 9.85 0.56 -41.69
N THR A 791 10.31 -0.66 -41.41
CA THR A 791 11.42 -0.96 -40.50
C THR A 791 12.61 -1.56 -41.25
N VAL A 792 13.63 -0.73 -41.47
CA VAL A 792 14.92 -1.13 -42.05
C VAL A 792 16.02 -0.87 -41.02
N LEU A 793 16.77 -1.92 -40.67
CA LEU A 793 17.91 -1.83 -39.77
C LEU A 793 19.22 -1.79 -40.56
N THR A 794 20.11 -0.87 -40.21
CA THR A 794 21.45 -0.84 -40.78
C THR A 794 22.34 -1.92 -40.14
N ILE A 795 23.36 -2.38 -40.87
CA ILE A 795 24.35 -3.33 -40.34
C ILE A 795 25.07 -2.78 -39.09
N GLY A 796 25.27 -1.46 -39.02
CA GLY A 796 25.79 -0.77 -37.83
C GLY A 796 24.91 -0.97 -36.59
N GLN A 797 23.62 -0.74 -36.75
CA GLN A 797 22.65 -0.96 -35.68
C GLN A 797 22.54 -2.44 -35.32
N LEU A 798 22.56 -3.35 -36.29
CA LEU A 798 22.50 -4.80 -36.04
C LEU A 798 23.70 -5.32 -35.26
N LEU A 799 24.93 -4.96 -35.64
CA LEU A 799 26.12 -5.37 -34.90
C LEU A 799 26.14 -4.74 -33.50
N ALA A 800 25.78 -3.45 -33.37
CA ALA A 800 25.69 -2.79 -32.07
C ALA A 800 24.64 -3.43 -31.15
N LEU A 801 23.52 -3.91 -31.70
CA LEU A 801 22.48 -4.62 -30.95
C LEU A 801 22.92 -6.05 -30.60
N THR A 802 23.65 -6.73 -31.48
CA THR A 802 24.19 -8.08 -31.26
C THR A 802 25.30 -8.07 -30.18
N ARG A 803 26.14 -7.03 -30.14
CA ARG A 803 27.17 -6.86 -29.09
C ARG A 803 26.62 -6.72 -27.67
N LYS A 804 25.36 -6.28 -27.54
CA LYS A 804 24.72 -6.07 -26.24
C LYS A 804 24.15 -7.36 -25.62
N GLY A 805 24.18 -8.51 -26.30
CA GLY A 805 23.78 -9.79 -25.69
C GLY A 805 23.95 -11.04 -26.54
N HIS A 806 24.15 -12.19 -25.89
CA HIS A 806 24.33 -13.52 -26.50
C HIS A 806 23.02 -14.16 -26.98
N ASN A 807 22.07 -13.47 -27.63
CA ASN A 807 20.75 -14.06 -27.87
C ASN A 807 20.12 -13.80 -29.25
N ASN A 808 19.15 -14.64 -29.61
CA ASN A 808 18.44 -14.65 -30.89
C ASN A 808 17.47 -13.47 -31.08
N PHE A 809 17.45 -12.50 -30.16
CA PHE A 809 16.46 -11.43 -30.19
C PHE A 809 17.10 -10.06 -30.14
N VAL A 810 16.57 -9.15 -30.95
CA VAL A 810 17.05 -7.77 -31.08
C VAL A 810 15.91 -6.83 -30.72
N GLU A 811 16.13 -5.98 -29.70
CA GLU A 811 15.18 -4.96 -29.27
C GLU A 811 15.11 -3.82 -30.29
N LEU A 812 13.88 -3.51 -30.75
CA LEU A 812 13.57 -2.33 -31.56
C LEU A 812 13.09 -1.18 -30.66
N ASN A 813 13.02 0.03 -31.21
CA ASN A 813 12.43 1.16 -30.50
C ASN A 813 10.94 0.89 -30.21
N ASN A 814 10.53 0.98 -28.94
CA ASN A 814 9.15 0.88 -28.42
C ASN A 814 8.67 -0.52 -27.97
N GLY A 815 9.55 -1.42 -27.52
CA GLY A 815 9.14 -2.70 -26.90
C GLY A 815 8.77 -3.81 -27.89
N ASP A 816 9.06 -3.59 -29.17
CA ASP A 816 9.00 -4.60 -30.23
C ASP A 816 10.33 -5.36 -30.31
N PHE A 817 10.29 -6.66 -30.52
CA PHE A 817 11.48 -7.51 -30.61
C PHE A 817 11.51 -8.26 -31.94
N LEU A 818 12.70 -8.30 -32.53
CA LEU A 818 13.02 -9.01 -33.77
C LEU A 818 13.67 -10.34 -33.41
N VAL A 819 13.19 -11.47 -33.95
CA VAL A 819 13.88 -12.77 -33.81
C VAL A 819 14.81 -12.97 -35.00
N LEU A 820 16.08 -13.18 -34.73
CA LEU A 820 17.08 -13.63 -35.70
C LEU A 820 17.12 -15.15 -35.67
N SER A 821 17.15 -15.79 -36.84
CA SER A 821 17.44 -17.23 -36.87
C SER A 821 18.86 -17.53 -36.37
N GLU A 822 19.05 -18.73 -35.80
CA GLU A 822 20.37 -19.16 -35.29
C GLU A 822 21.46 -19.05 -36.35
N LYS A 823 21.12 -19.37 -37.61
CA LYS A 823 22.02 -19.24 -38.76
C LYS A 823 22.44 -17.79 -38.97
N LEU A 824 21.50 -16.84 -39.01
CA LEU A 824 21.81 -15.42 -39.19
C LEU A 824 22.62 -14.86 -38.01
N ARG A 825 22.27 -15.23 -36.78
CA ARG A 825 22.97 -14.78 -35.58
C ARG A 825 24.41 -15.26 -35.53
N LYS A 826 24.66 -16.55 -35.72
CA LYS A 826 26.02 -17.11 -35.71
C LYS A 826 26.91 -16.35 -36.71
N ARG A 827 26.34 -16.02 -37.88
CA ARG A 827 27.00 -15.26 -38.94
C ARG A 827 27.26 -13.79 -38.58
N LEU A 828 26.32 -13.13 -37.90
CA LEU A 828 26.53 -11.76 -37.41
C LEU A 828 27.61 -11.70 -36.32
N ASN A 829 27.70 -12.70 -35.44
CA ASN A 829 28.76 -12.81 -34.44
C ASN A 829 30.14 -13.02 -35.09
N GLU A 830 30.21 -13.87 -36.11
CA GLU A 830 31.42 -14.05 -36.91
C GLU A 830 31.83 -12.73 -37.57
N LEU A 831 30.91 -12.01 -38.22
CA LEU A 831 31.18 -10.68 -38.78
C LEU A 831 31.65 -9.67 -37.74
N ASP A 832 31.04 -9.65 -36.57
CA ASP A 832 31.39 -8.69 -35.52
C ASP A 832 32.85 -8.86 -35.06
N SER A 833 33.33 -10.10 -34.99
CA SER A 833 34.72 -10.40 -34.63
C SER A 833 35.74 -9.81 -35.62
N PHE A 834 35.32 -9.55 -36.86
CA PHE A 834 36.15 -9.01 -37.93
C PHE A 834 35.93 -7.51 -38.17
N ALA A 835 34.87 -6.94 -37.61
CA ALA A 835 34.36 -5.60 -37.89
C ALA A 835 34.72 -4.57 -36.80
N GLN A 836 35.38 -3.49 -37.21
CA GLN A 836 35.68 -2.35 -36.35
C GLN A 836 34.68 -1.21 -36.61
N GLU A 837 34.03 -0.73 -35.55
CA GLU A 837 33.14 0.42 -35.64
C GLU A 837 33.93 1.73 -35.58
N THR A 838 33.74 2.60 -36.57
CA THR A 838 34.38 3.91 -36.63
C THR A 838 33.35 5.01 -36.85
N LYS A 839 33.74 6.28 -36.67
CA LYS A 839 32.87 7.45 -36.90
C LYS A 839 32.30 7.53 -38.32
N ARG A 840 32.86 6.79 -39.29
CA ARG A 840 32.44 6.78 -40.70
C ARG A 840 31.64 5.52 -41.08
N GLY A 841 31.41 4.60 -40.14
CA GLY A 841 30.71 3.33 -40.38
C GLY A 841 31.52 2.12 -39.92
N ILE A 842 31.06 0.92 -40.32
CA ILE A 842 31.75 -0.33 -40.03
C ILE A 842 32.88 -0.54 -41.04
N GLN A 843 34.07 -0.79 -40.53
CA GLN A 843 35.28 -1.03 -41.30
C GLN A 843 35.83 -2.43 -41.00
N LEU A 844 36.14 -3.17 -42.04
CA LEU A 844 36.86 -4.44 -41.97
C LEU A 844 38.32 -4.16 -42.29
N ASN A 845 39.22 -4.61 -41.41
CA ASN A 845 40.65 -4.62 -41.73
C ASN A 845 40.87 -5.59 -42.90
N LYS A 846 41.78 -5.29 -43.83
CA LYS A 846 42.19 -6.18 -44.93
C LYS A 846 42.56 -7.59 -44.42
N PHE A 847 43.17 -7.71 -43.25
CA PHE A 847 43.49 -9.01 -42.67
C PHE A 847 42.25 -9.80 -42.23
N ALA A 848 41.29 -9.13 -41.60
CA ALA A 848 40.03 -9.73 -41.19
C ALA A 848 39.13 -10.05 -42.39
N ALA A 849 39.23 -9.25 -43.46
CA ALA A 849 38.58 -9.48 -44.74
C ALA A 849 39.05 -10.76 -45.44
N PHE A 850 40.30 -11.20 -45.22
CA PHE A 850 40.77 -12.51 -45.69
C PHE A 850 40.03 -13.65 -44.98
N SER A 851 39.98 -13.66 -43.65
CA SER A 851 39.25 -14.67 -42.87
C SER A 851 37.74 -14.64 -43.13
N ALA A 852 37.20 -13.47 -43.46
CA ALA A 852 35.79 -13.30 -43.80
C ALA A 852 35.49 -13.50 -45.30
N SER A 853 36.49 -13.78 -46.15
CA SER A 853 36.27 -13.87 -47.60
C SER A 853 35.39 -15.07 -47.99
N ASP A 854 35.65 -16.24 -47.40
CA ASP A 854 34.79 -17.43 -47.55
C ASP A 854 33.37 -17.18 -47.03
N PHE A 855 33.26 -16.40 -45.96
CA PHE A 855 31.98 -16.00 -45.39
C PHE A 855 31.16 -15.11 -46.35
N PHE A 856 31.81 -14.19 -47.05
CA PHE A 856 31.14 -13.29 -48.00
C PHE A 856 30.64 -14.00 -49.25
N ASP A 857 31.27 -15.10 -49.67
CA ASP A 857 30.87 -15.89 -50.83
C ASP A 857 29.53 -16.63 -50.63
N GLU A 858 29.09 -16.83 -49.38
CA GLU A 858 27.81 -17.48 -49.06
C GLU A 858 26.60 -16.53 -49.16
N PHE A 859 26.80 -15.22 -49.37
CA PHE A 859 25.71 -14.24 -49.49
C PHE A 859 25.16 -14.17 -50.91
N GLU A 860 23.91 -14.59 -51.08
CA GLU A 860 23.20 -14.57 -52.37
C GLU A 860 23.07 -13.14 -52.95
N TYR A 861 23.05 -12.11 -52.09
CA TYR A 861 22.94 -10.69 -52.47
C TYR A 861 24.08 -9.81 -51.95
N LEU A 862 25.34 -10.19 -52.23
CA LEU A 862 26.51 -9.34 -51.95
C LEU A 862 26.86 -8.41 -53.12
N LYS A 863 26.92 -7.10 -52.86
CA LYS A 863 27.46 -6.11 -53.82
C LYS A 863 28.90 -5.75 -53.48
N THR A 864 29.86 -6.15 -54.31
CA THR A 864 31.28 -5.82 -54.16
C THR A 864 31.75 -4.85 -55.24
N ASP A 865 32.70 -3.98 -54.91
CA ASP A 865 33.39 -3.16 -55.91
C ASP A 865 34.56 -3.90 -56.61
N LYS A 866 35.21 -3.23 -57.55
CA LYS A 866 36.35 -3.78 -58.32
C LYS A 866 37.57 -4.06 -57.43
N ALA A 867 37.83 -3.19 -56.46
CA ALA A 867 39.00 -3.27 -55.60
C ALA A 867 38.93 -4.48 -54.64
N TRP A 868 37.75 -4.85 -54.15
CA TRP A 868 37.54 -6.10 -53.39
C TRP A 868 37.88 -7.34 -54.23
N LYS A 869 37.43 -7.37 -55.49
CA LYS A 869 37.73 -8.47 -56.42
C LYS A 869 39.22 -8.58 -56.71
N ASP A 870 39.89 -7.44 -56.92
CA ASP A 870 41.34 -7.40 -57.14
C ASP A 870 42.12 -7.87 -55.90
N PHE A 871 41.64 -7.53 -54.69
CA PHE A 871 42.22 -7.99 -53.43
C PHE A 871 42.08 -9.51 -53.22
N LYS A 872 40.89 -10.09 -53.46
CA LYS A 872 40.65 -11.53 -53.39
C LYS A 872 41.57 -12.30 -54.35
N LYS A 873 41.69 -11.80 -55.58
CA LYS A 873 42.58 -12.36 -56.59
C LYS A 873 44.06 -12.35 -56.15
N LYS A 874 44.52 -11.28 -55.49
CA LYS A 874 45.89 -11.21 -54.96
C LYS A 874 46.16 -12.26 -53.87
N ILE A 875 45.19 -12.50 -53.00
CA ILE A 875 45.29 -13.52 -51.95
C ILE A 875 45.35 -14.93 -52.55
N GLU A 876 44.44 -15.25 -53.47
CA GLU A 876 44.43 -16.56 -54.15
C GLU A 876 45.75 -16.82 -54.87
N GLN A 877 46.29 -15.79 -55.54
CA GLN A 877 47.59 -15.85 -56.19
C GLN A 877 48.72 -16.04 -55.17
N ALA A 878 48.70 -15.33 -54.03
CA ALA A 878 49.71 -15.47 -52.98
C ALA A 878 49.71 -16.86 -52.32
N GLY A 879 48.55 -17.50 -52.17
CA GLY A 879 48.43 -18.85 -51.59
C GLY A 879 49.17 -19.93 -52.37
N GLN A 880 49.30 -19.74 -53.69
CA GLN A 880 49.93 -20.67 -54.64
C GLN A 880 51.43 -20.42 -54.84
N ILE A 881 52.01 -19.43 -54.15
CA ILE A 881 53.43 -19.11 -54.27
C ILE A 881 54.26 -20.16 -53.50
N GLU A 882 55.10 -20.86 -54.26
CA GLU A 882 56.19 -21.68 -53.74
C GLU A 882 57.52 -21.00 -54.06
N THR A 883 58.20 -20.47 -53.04
CA THR A 883 59.46 -19.73 -53.19
C THR A 883 60.62 -20.49 -52.59
N PRO A 884 61.74 -20.67 -53.30
CA PRO A 884 62.92 -21.30 -52.71
C PRO A 884 63.54 -20.41 -51.61
N ILE A 885 64.18 -21.04 -50.63
CA ILE A 885 64.98 -20.34 -49.61
C ILE A 885 66.11 -19.56 -50.30
N PRO A 886 66.40 -18.30 -49.92
CA PRO A 886 67.48 -17.52 -50.51
C PRO A 886 68.83 -18.23 -50.41
N SER A 887 69.51 -18.42 -51.54
CA SER A 887 70.82 -19.08 -51.60
C SER A 887 71.93 -18.33 -50.85
N SER A 888 71.69 -17.07 -50.50
CA SER A 888 72.58 -16.23 -49.69
C SER A 888 72.48 -16.47 -48.19
N LEU A 889 71.52 -17.28 -47.72
CA LEU A 889 71.41 -17.69 -46.33
C LEU A 889 72.48 -18.75 -46.01
N GLN A 890 73.33 -18.50 -45.01
CA GLN A 890 74.36 -19.43 -44.52
C GLN A 890 73.86 -20.25 -43.33
N ALA A 891 72.69 -20.87 -43.48
CA ALA A 891 72.09 -21.75 -42.48
C ALA A 891 71.19 -22.79 -43.15
N GLU A 892 71.12 -23.99 -42.58
CA GLU A 892 70.08 -24.97 -42.91
C GLU A 892 68.86 -24.73 -42.02
N LEU A 893 67.71 -24.42 -42.62
CA LEU A 893 66.46 -24.26 -41.90
C LEU A 893 65.90 -25.63 -41.51
N ARG A 894 65.37 -25.73 -40.29
CA ARG A 894 64.56 -26.88 -39.89
C ARG A 894 63.20 -26.83 -40.60
N PRO A 895 62.49 -27.96 -40.77
CA PRO A 895 61.22 -28.00 -41.52
C PRO A 895 60.19 -26.96 -41.05
N TYR A 896 60.04 -26.74 -39.74
CA TYR A 896 59.12 -25.73 -39.21
C TYR A 896 59.59 -24.28 -39.47
N GLN A 897 60.90 -24.05 -39.58
CA GLN A 897 61.47 -22.73 -39.89
C GLN A 897 61.29 -22.39 -41.36
N GLU A 898 61.38 -23.39 -42.23
CA GLU A 898 61.05 -23.29 -43.67
C GLU A 898 59.56 -23.00 -43.87
N GLU A 899 58.68 -23.71 -43.17
CA GLU A 899 57.24 -23.42 -43.16
C GLU A 899 56.95 -21.98 -42.70
N GLY A 900 57.59 -21.54 -41.61
CA GLY A 900 57.49 -20.16 -41.12
C GLY A 900 57.96 -19.12 -42.15
N PHE A 901 59.05 -19.41 -42.88
CA PHE A 901 59.52 -18.56 -43.98
C PHE A 901 58.49 -18.47 -45.12
N HIS A 902 58.01 -19.59 -45.64
CA HIS A 902 57.02 -19.59 -46.73
C HIS A 902 55.73 -18.87 -46.31
N TRP A 903 55.28 -19.07 -45.07
CA TRP A 903 54.14 -18.36 -44.52
C TRP A 903 54.35 -16.84 -44.56
N MET A 904 55.51 -16.35 -44.10
CA MET A 904 55.84 -14.92 -44.16
C MET A 904 55.92 -14.38 -45.60
N VAL A 905 56.45 -15.16 -46.54
CA VAL A 905 56.48 -14.77 -47.97
C VAL A 905 55.07 -14.55 -48.48
N LYS A 906 54.17 -15.53 -48.28
CA LYS A 906 52.77 -15.44 -48.70
C LYS A 906 52.12 -14.18 -48.13
N LEU A 907 52.28 -13.92 -46.84
CA LEU A 907 51.77 -12.69 -46.20
C LEU A 907 52.29 -11.41 -46.85
N SER A 908 53.58 -11.37 -47.15
CA SER A 908 54.21 -10.18 -47.73
C SER A 908 53.71 -9.85 -49.15
N GLU A 909 53.29 -10.86 -49.92
CA GLU A 909 52.86 -10.70 -51.32
C GLU A 909 51.47 -10.08 -51.47
N TRP A 910 50.52 -10.40 -50.58
CA TRP A 910 49.21 -9.74 -50.57
C TRP A 910 49.17 -8.49 -49.68
N GLY A 911 50.31 -8.10 -49.09
CA GLY A 911 50.48 -6.86 -48.34
C GLY A 911 50.09 -6.92 -46.87
N ALA A 912 50.11 -8.11 -46.26
CA ALA A 912 49.93 -8.31 -44.83
C ALA A 912 51.26 -8.26 -44.06
N GLY A 913 51.19 -7.88 -42.77
CA GLY A 913 52.28 -8.06 -41.83
C GLY A 913 52.23 -9.42 -41.15
N ALA A 914 53.28 -9.79 -40.42
CA ALA A 914 53.39 -11.05 -39.71
C ALA A 914 53.72 -10.84 -38.22
N CYS A 915 53.18 -11.69 -37.36
CA CYS A 915 53.58 -11.80 -35.96
C CYS A 915 54.10 -13.22 -35.73
N LEU A 916 55.41 -13.38 -35.65
CA LEU A 916 56.05 -14.67 -35.41
C LEU A 916 56.22 -14.87 -33.90
N ALA A 917 55.33 -15.69 -33.35
CA ALA A 917 55.16 -15.91 -31.92
C ALA A 917 55.75 -17.25 -31.43
N ASP A 918 56.75 -17.79 -32.14
CA ASP A 918 57.41 -19.06 -31.78
C ASP A 918 58.05 -18.98 -30.38
N ASP A 919 58.13 -20.11 -29.68
CA ASP A 919 58.80 -20.23 -28.39
C ASP A 919 60.26 -19.76 -28.43
N MET A 920 60.75 -19.30 -27.26
CA MET A 920 62.15 -18.88 -27.10
C MET A 920 63.09 -20.04 -27.43
N GLY A 921 64.08 -19.79 -28.29
CA GLY A 921 65.06 -20.80 -28.71
C GLY A 921 64.73 -21.56 -30.00
N LEU A 922 63.55 -21.35 -30.62
CA LEU A 922 63.20 -22.00 -31.90
C LEU A 922 63.83 -21.36 -33.15
N GLY A 923 64.61 -20.28 -32.99
CA GLY A 923 65.37 -19.66 -34.08
C GLY A 923 64.59 -18.60 -34.88
N LYS A 924 63.76 -17.78 -34.22
CA LYS A 924 63.02 -16.66 -34.83
C LYS A 924 63.92 -15.70 -35.62
N THR A 925 65.10 -15.40 -35.09
CA THR A 925 66.08 -14.51 -35.75
C THR A 925 66.51 -15.04 -37.11
N VAL A 926 66.77 -16.35 -37.23
CA VAL A 926 67.16 -16.98 -38.50
C VAL A 926 66.02 -16.94 -39.51
N GLN A 927 64.78 -17.20 -39.07
CA GLN A 927 63.59 -17.05 -39.93
C GLN A 927 63.40 -15.60 -40.40
N ALA A 928 63.56 -14.63 -39.50
CA ALA A 928 63.49 -13.20 -39.80
C ALA A 928 64.57 -12.76 -40.80
N LEU A 929 65.82 -13.21 -40.62
CA LEU A 929 66.91 -12.94 -41.56
C LEU A 929 66.63 -13.56 -42.94
N THR A 930 66.00 -14.73 -42.98
CA THR A 930 65.62 -15.38 -44.25
C THR A 930 64.63 -14.55 -45.04
N ILE A 931 63.57 -14.03 -44.42
CA ILE A 931 62.60 -13.14 -45.10
C ILE A 931 63.22 -11.77 -45.46
N LEU A 932 64.12 -11.24 -44.62
CA LEU A 932 64.88 -10.02 -44.92
C LEU A 932 65.78 -10.19 -46.15
N LEU A 933 66.46 -11.33 -46.28
CA LEU A 933 67.26 -11.68 -47.45
C LEU A 933 66.39 -11.81 -48.70
N HIS A 934 65.26 -12.50 -48.60
CA HIS A 934 64.32 -12.68 -49.71
C HIS A 934 63.82 -11.32 -50.26
N ARG A 935 63.61 -10.36 -49.37
CA ARG A 935 63.07 -9.02 -49.70
C ARG A 935 64.14 -7.94 -49.84
N SER A 936 65.43 -8.29 -49.81
CA SER A 936 66.53 -7.32 -49.75
C SER A 936 66.63 -6.45 -51.01
N CYS A 937 66.22 -6.99 -52.16
CA CYS A 937 66.22 -6.27 -53.45
C CYS A 937 65.14 -5.19 -53.55
N LEU A 938 64.15 -5.17 -52.65
CA LEU A 938 63.02 -4.24 -52.69
C LEU A 938 63.33 -2.88 -52.04
N GLY A 939 64.43 -2.77 -51.28
CA GLY A 939 64.81 -1.57 -50.55
C GLY A 939 65.47 -1.85 -49.19
N PRO A 940 65.77 -0.83 -48.40
CA PRO A 940 66.43 -1.00 -47.12
C PRO A 940 65.51 -1.64 -46.08
N ALA A 941 66.09 -2.41 -45.17
CA ALA A 941 65.39 -3.04 -44.05
C ALA A 941 65.80 -2.45 -42.70
N MET A 942 64.90 -2.53 -41.72
CA MET A 942 65.16 -2.08 -40.35
C MET A 942 64.81 -3.17 -39.35
N VAL A 943 65.69 -3.38 -38.35
CA VAL A 943 65.42 -4.18 -37.15
C VAL A 943 65.45 -3.26 -35.94
N ILE A 944 64.41 -3.34 -35.12
CA ILE A 944 64.29 -2.63 -33.85
C ILE A 944 64.23 -3.67 -32.74
N CYS A 945 65.17 -3.59 -31.80
CA CYS A 945 65.30 -4.57 -30.72
C CYS A 945 65.66 -3.90 -29.39
N PRO A 946 65.56 -4.60 -28.24
CA PRO A 946 66.12 -4.11 -27.00
C PRO A 946 67.64 -3.92 -27.09
N VAL A 947 68.20 -2.95 -26.36
CA VAL A 947 69.64 -2.64 -26.37
C VAL A 947 70.50 -3.86 -26.04
N SER A 948 70.01 -4.75 -25.17
CA SER A 948 70.67 -5.99 -24.77
C SER A 948 70.82 -7.01 -25.90
N VAL A 949 69.90 -7.03 -26.88
CA VAL A 949 69.86 -8.04 -27.96
C VAL A 949 70.49 -7.51 -29.25
N LEU A 950 70.74 -6.20 -29.36
CA LEU A 950 71.34 -5.57 -30.52
C LEU A 950 72.69 -6.22 -30.94
N PRO A 951 73.65 -6.49 -30.03
CA PRO A 951 74.88 -7.19 -30.42
C PRO A 951 74.64 -8.59 -30.98
N ASN A 952 73.61 -9.29 -30.47
CA ASN A 952 73.24 -10.62 -30.95
C ASN A 952 72.70 -10.56 -32.39
N TRP A 953 71.83 -9.60 -32.70
CA TRP A 953 71.34 -9.37 -34.06
C TRP A 953 72.45 -9.08 -35.06
N ILE A 954 73.45 -8.28 -34.68
CA ILE A 954 74.62 -8.02 -35.52
C ILE A 954 75.39 -9.32 -35.77
N ASN A 955 75.70 -10.07 -34.71
CA ASN A 955 76.46 -11.32 -34.82
C ASN A 955 75.73 -12.38 -35.65
N GLU A 956 74.43 -12.55 -35.44
CA GLU A 956 73.62 -13.50 -36.20
C GLU A 956 73.46 -13.08 -37.67
N THR A 957 73.35 -11.78 -37.96
CA THR A 957 73.32 -11.29 -39.35
C THR A 957 74.65 -11.59 -40.05
N CYS A 958 75.79 -11.29 -39.41
CA CYS A 958 77.11 -11.60 -39.97
C CYS A 958 77.32 -13.10 -40.20
N LYS A 959 76.73 -13.95 -39.34
CA LYS A 959 76.86 -15.40 -39.41
C LYS A 959 75.94 -16.03 -40.47
N PHE A 960 74.67 -15.64 -40.50
CA PHE A 960 73.63 -16.32 -41.28
C PHE A 960 73.24 -15.57 -42.56
N ALA A 961 73.42 -14.25 -42.61
CA ALA A 961 73.04 -13.40 -43.73
C ALA A 961 74.14 -12.37 -44.10
N PRO A 962 75.39 -12.81 -44.36
CA PRO A 962 76.53 -11.89 -44.57
C PRO A 962 76.39 -11.00 -45.81
N SER A 963 75.47 -11.31 -46.73
CA SER A 963 75.16 -10.45 -47.88
C SER A 963 74.32 -9.22 -47.53
N LEU A 964 73.72 -9.14 -46.33
CA LEU A 964 73.05 -7.93 -45.85
C LEU A 964 74.09 -6.96 -45.29
N ASN A 965 74.01 -5.71 -45.74
CA ASN A 965 75.01 -4.72 -45.40
C ASN A 965 74.57 -3.95 -44.14
N ILE A 966 75.14 -4.32 -42.99
CA ILE A 966 74.72 -3.76 -41.70
C ILE A 966 75.17 -2.31 -41.57
N LYS A 967 74.23 -1.41 -41.27
CA LYS A 967 74.50 0.01 -41.00
C LYS A 967 74.22 0.32 -39.53
N THR A 968 75.14 1.02 -38.88
CA THR A 968 75.02 1.45 -37.48
C THR A 968 74.99 2.97 -37.38
N LEU A 969 74.12 3.51 -36.53
CA LEU A 969 74.00 4.97 -36.35
C LEU A 969 74.97 5.50 -35.30
N SER A 970 75.92 6.32 -35.74
CA SER A 970 76.76 7.12 -34.83
C SER A 970 76.08 8.46 -34.48
N PRO A 971 76.26 9.00 -33.26
CA PRO A 971 75.64 10.26 -32.83
C PRO A 971 75.85 11.46 -33.77
N ASN A 972 76.99 11.52 -34.46
CA ASN A 972 77.39 12.67 -35.26
C ASN A 972 76.95 12.63 -36.73
N ASN A 973 76.30 11.55 -37.21
CA ASN A 973 75.99 11.39 -38.64
C ASN A 973 74.70 10.62 -38.95
N ARG A 974 73.71 10.66 -38.04
CA ARG A 974 72.48 9.85 -38.13
C ARG A 974 71.68 10.15 -39.40
N GLU A 975 71.42 11.43 -39.67
CA GLU A 975 70.64 11.87 -40.84
C GLU A 975 71.24 11.41 -42.17
N LYS A 976 72.54 11.66 -42.39
CA LYS A 976 73.19 11.26 -43.65
C LYS A 976 73.20 9.75 -43.85
N THR A 977 73.38 8.99 -42.76
CA THR A 977 73.42 7.53 -42.83
C THR A 977 72.05 6.95 -43.20
N VAL A 978 70.97 7.52 -42.68
CA VAL A 978 69.60 7.09 -43.01
C VAL A 978 69.21 7.48 -44.43
N GLN A 979 69.62 8.66 -44.90
CA GLN A 979 69.35 9.11 -46.27
C GLN A 979 70.14 8.33 -47.33
N SER A 980 71.27 7.71 -46.97
CA SER A 980 72.11 6.94 -47.89
C SER A 980 71.78 5.44 -47.94
N LEU A 981 70.67 4.99 -47.34
CA LEU A 981 70.31 3.57 -47.29
C LEU A 981 69.75 3.12 -48.64
N GLU A 982 70.25 1.99 -49.14
CA GLU A 982 69.84 1.39 -50.41
C GLU A 982 69.30 -0.04 -50.23
N ALA A 983 68.84 -0.66 -51.31
CA ALA A 983 68.44 -2.06 -51.32
C ALA A 983 69.61 -2.96 -50.87
N GLY A 984 69.34 -3.88 -49.94
CA GLY A 984 70.35 -4.74 -49.32
C GLY A 984 70.98 -4.19 -48.03
N ASP A 985 70.75 -2.92 -47.68
CA ASP A 985 71.18 -2.38 -46.40
C ASP A 985 70.23 -2.80 -45.26
N LEU A 986 70.81 -3.14 -44.11
CA LEU A 986 70.08 -3.47 -42.87
C LEU A 986 70.47 -2.50 -41.75
N LEU A 987 69.50 -1.71 -41.30
CA LEU A 987 69.66 -0.81 -40.17
C LEU A 987 69.19 -1.49 -38.87
N ILE A 988 70.06 -1.64 -37.88
CA ILE A 988 69.71 -2.23 -36.58
C ILE A 988 69.78 -1.15 -35.49
N ILE A 989 68.65 -0.88 -34.85
CA ILE A 989 68.52 0.18 -33.83
C ILE A 989 67.81 -0.33 -32.57
N SER A 990 67.91 0.45 -31.50
CA SER A 990 67.17 0.20 -30.27
C SER A 990 65.83 0.94 -30.22
N TYR A 991 64.87 0.42 -29.45
CA TYR A 991 63.61 1.11 -29.18
C TYR A 991 63.78 2.52 -28.60
N GLY A 992 64.82 2.73 -27.77
CA GLY A 992 65.13 4.05 -27.22
C GLY A 992 65.56 5.05 -28.30
N LEU A 993 66.32 4.59 -29.30
CA LEU A 993 66.75 5.43 -30.42
C LEU A 993 65.60 5.77 -31.36
N LEU A 994 64.72 4.79 -31.63
CA LEU A 994 63.48 5.02 -32.38
C LEU A 994 62.63 6.11 -31.70
N GLN A 995 62.50 6.05 -30.38
CA GLN A 995 61.71 7.01 -29.62
C GLN A 995 62.30 8.42 -29.66
N SER A 996 63.64 8.56 -29.64
CA SER A 996 64.30 9.87 -29.65
C SER A 996 64.35 10.54 -31.02
N GLU A 997 64.37 9.74 -32.10
CA GLU A 997 64.61 10.19 -33.47
C GLU A 997 63.47 9.74 -34.42
N ASP A 998 62.23 9.70 -33.92
CA ASP A 998 61.07 9.15 -34.65
C ASP A 998 60.89 9.77 -36.04
N LYS A 999 61.04 11.10 -36.14
CA LYS A 999 60.93 11.85 -37.39
C LYS A 999 61.96 11.42 -38.44
N LEU A 1000 63.17 11.06 -38.01
CA LEU A 1000 64.24 10.65 -38.94
C LEU A 1000 63.87 9.36 -39.68
N PHE A 1001 63.15 8.47 -39.00
CA PHE A 1001 62.82 7.15 -39.53
C PHE A 1001 61.46 7.10 -40.23
N SER A 1002 60.54 8.01 -39.91
CA SER A 1002 59.19 8.06 -40.50
C SER A 1002 59.18 8.48 -41.97
N ASP A 1003 60.20 9.23 -42.41
CA ASP A 1003 60.30 9.76 -43.77
C ASP A 1003 60.85 8.72 -44.77
N VAL A 1004 61.34 7.58 -44.28
CA VAL A 1004 61.88 6.49 -45.10
C VAL A 1004 60.83 5.39 -45.27
N VAL A 1005 60.65 4.93 -46.51
CA VAL A 1005 59.82 3.76 -46.83
C VAL A 1005 60.70 2.51 -46.82
N TRP A 1006 60.50 1.66 -45.83
CA TRP A 1006 61.28 0.43 -45.64
C TRP A 1006 60.71 -0.72 -46.49
N ALA A 1007 61.59 -1.57 -47.04
CA ALA A 1007 61.16 -2.80 -47.70
C ALA A 1007 60.59 -3.81 -46.68
N SER A 1008 61.27 -3.90 -45.53
CA SER A 1008 60.90 -4.76 -44.41
C SER A 1008 61.28 -4.12 -43.08
N LEU A 1009 60.39 -4.21 -42.09
CA LEU A 1009 60.60 -3.73 -40.73
C LEU A 1009 60.40 -4.90 -39.75
N VAL A 1010 61.38 -5.15 -38.89
CA VAL A 1010 61.34 -6.19 -37.86
C VAL A 1010 61.33 -5.54 -36.48
N LEU A 1011 60.37 -5.92 -35.64
CA LEU A 1011 60.23 -5.49 -34.26
C LEU A 1011 60.48 -6.70 -33.36
N ASP A 1012 61.68 -6.79 -32.79
CA ASP A 1012 62.04 -7.87 -31.88
C ASP A 1012 61.63 -7.55 -30.44
N GLU A 1013 61.19 -8.56 -29.71
CA GLU A 1013 60.51 -8.39 -28.42
C GLU A 1013 59.37 -7.37 -28.50
N ALA A 1014 58.47 -7.58 -29.47
CA ALA A 1014 57.38 -6.68 -29.81
C ALA A 1014 56.41 -6.41 -28.64
N HIS A 1015 56.46 -7.22 -27.56
CA HIS A 1015 55.78 -6.92 -26.30
C HIS A 1015 56.20 -5.55 -25.71
N THR A 1016 57.36 -5.00 -26.10
CA THR A 1016 57.84 -3.67 -25.73
C THR A 1016 56.90 -2.55 -26.20
N ILE A 1017 56.19 -2.75 -27.32
CA ILE A 1017 55.26 -1.74 -27.89
C ILE A 1017 53.78 -2.07 -27.62
N LYS A 1018 53.50 -3.00 -26.69
CA LYS A 1018 52.13 -3.46 -26.38
C LYS A 1018 51.16 -2.34 -26.01
N ASN A 1019 51.65 -1.28 -25.35
CA ASN A 1019 50.84 -0.14 -24.95
C ASN A 1019 50.93 0.99 -26.00
N TYR A 1020 49.89 1.10 -26.83
CA TYR A 1020 49.75 2.09 -27.90
C TYR A 1020 49.87 3.57 -27.45
N THR A 1021 49.66 3.85 -26.16
CA THR A 1021 49.74 5.23 -25.64
C THR A 1021 51.19 5.70 -25.43
N THR A 1022 52.13 4.77 -25.32
CA THR A 1022 53.54 5.07 -25.05
C THR A 1022 54.21 5.79 -26.23
N LYS A 1023 55.20 6.63 -25.94
CA LYS A 1023 55.96 7.35 -26.97
C LYS A 1023 56.66 6.38 -27.94
N THR A 1024 57.21 5.29 -27.43
CA THR A 1024 57.87 4.24 -28.22
C THR A 1024 56.90 3.55 -29.18
N SER A 1025 55.70 3.19 -28.72
CA SER A 1025 54.68 2.58 -29.58
C SER A 1025 54.20 3.57 -30.65
N LYS A 1026 53.95 4.84 -30.28
CA LYS A 1026 53.61 5.90 -31.25
C LYS A 1026 54.68 6.08 -32.32
N ALA A 1027 55.96 6.12 -31.94
CA ALA A 1027 57.07 6.21 -32.88
C ALA A 1027 57.14 5.01 -33.83
N ALA A 1028 56.95 3.78 -33.32
CA ALA A 1028 56.91 2.58 -34.14
C ALA A 1028 55.75 2.57 -35.14
N MET A 1029 54.57 3.09 -34.75
CA MET A 1029 53.39 3.16 -35.61
C MET A 1029 53.53 4.18 -36.75
N LEU A 1030 54.42 5.17 -36.62
CA LEU A 1030 54.71 6.14 -37.68
C LEU A 1030 55.58 5.58 -38.82
N LEU A 1031 56.23 4.43 -38.60
CA LEU A 1031 57.13 3.84 -39.60
C LEU A 1031 56.36 3.27 -40.81
N GLN A 1032 56.85 3.58 -42.01
CA GLN A 1032 56.30 3.11 -43.26
C GLN A 1032 57.11 1.93 -43.78
N ALA A 1033 56.49 0.76 -43.94
CA ALA A 1033 57.17 -0.41 -44.48
C ALA A 1033 56.23 -1.26 -45.32
N SER A 1034 56.75 -1.84 -46.41
CA SER A 1034 55.99 -2.73 -47.29
C SER A 1034 55.69 -4.08 -46.63
N PHE A 1035 56.56 -4.54 -45.72
CA PHE A 1035 56.34 -5.71 -44.87
C PHE A 1035 56.76 -5.41 -43.44
N LYS A 1036 55.93 -5.79 -42.46
CA LYS A 1036 56.20 -5.58 -41.03
C LYS A 1036 56.13 -6.92 -40.31
N LEU A 1037 57.18 -7.24 -39.57
CA LEU A 1037 57.34 -8.48 -38.82
C LEU A 1037 57.52 -8.16 -37.34
N ALA A 1038 56.60 -8.63 -36.50
CA ALA A 1038 56.75 -8.60 -35.05
C ALA A 1038 57.26 -9.97 -34.57
N LEU A 1039 58.30 -9.98 -33.72
CA LEU A 1039 58.82 -11.17 -33.07
C LEU A 1039 58.53 -11.08 -31.57
N THR A 1040 57.98 -12.13 -30.99
CA THR A 1040 57.74 -12.19 -29.54
C THR A 1040 57.68 -13.64 -29.09
N GLY A 1041 58.15 -13.95 -27.89
CA GLY A 1041 57.89 -15.25 -27.25
C GLY A 1041 56.56 -15.31 -26.50
N THR A 1042 55.92 -14.15 -26.27
CA THR A 1042 54.65 -14.04 -25.56
C THR A 1042 53.74 -13.04 -26.29
N PRO A 1043 52.88 -13.49 -27.22
CA PRO A 1043 52.03 -12.58 -28.01
C PRO A 1043 50.96 -11.89 -27.16
N ILE A 1044 50.52 -12.52 -26.07
CA ILE A 1044 49.52 -12.00 -25.13
C ILE A 1044 50.05 -12.23 -23.70
N GLN A 1045 50.08 -11.17 -22.88
CA GLN A 1045 50.24 -11.25 -21.43
C GLN A 1045 48.88 -10.89 -20.81
N ASN A 1046 48.39 -11.69 -19.87
CA ASN A 1046 47.11 -11.46 -19.19
C ASN A 1046 46.98 -10.06 -18.60
#